data_AF-A0AAU4BL65-F1
#
_entry.id   AF-A0AAU4BL65-F1
#
_cell.length_a   1.000
_cell.length_b   1.000
_cell.length_c   1.000
_cell.angle_alpha   90.00
_cell.angle_beta   90.00
_cell.angle_gamma   90.00
#
_symmetry.space_group_name_H-M   'P 1'
#
loop_
_entity.id
_entity.type
_entity.pdbx_description
1 polymer ?
#
loop_
_entity_poly.entity_id
_entity_poly.type
_entity_poly.pdbx_seq_one_letter_code
_entity_poly.pdbx_strand_id
1 'polypeptide(L)'
;MVDFSEPEIFTLLAQAGIPVAVSRLAAGPGEAARAAAGLGAPLVVKAGGLEHKTDDGGVVLGLDGPDEVRAAAGDLLSRLGDRARPLIVQRQHAGHEMLAGLRREPGVGAVVVVGTGGIHTEVIADAVEALVPLDRAAAEALVRRHPHHPLLEGHRGSPALDVPALVDLLVALSGLAERRPDIGELDLNPVLMGRLGEGVIAVDARMATIDVPPARQARAGPPPSLDPLLCPGHIAVVGVSDDPAKTGARIYRYLTEKGFTGRVDAVHPSGGEVGGRRRYRSLAEVPGVPDLVSIAVPAKAVAGVAREAAALGVGAAIVHSSGFAETGADGERLQREVAAIFHGAGIPLAGPNSMGVVVPETGMTASLSGALEADALAAGGVALVSSSGALGSCVASRLMEQGVGLSRWVHLGNEAALDVADYLEWLAHDPKTEVVGILLENVTDGDRLIRAGRELAACGKPLFAFNMVRGQGAREATRSHTGALVGSHRLRSAVLDAASATRVPTLRVFEDALILAASGGLPRGGRLLAVAASGGACTIIADGAEAAGIALPQFPDGVRERVAGVLPDFVAPVNPLDMSAQIIGRPEVLGEVLEHALDDSRYDAALVQLTTNADPGAELTAKVVAAVRQRISIPLYVARFGAGSLAPAGMAAYAAAGIPVLDAPDRTMDALAALVRAAGNLTEA
;
A
#
# COMPACT_ATOMS: atom_id res chain seq x y z
N MET A 1 -17.00 13.44 20.00
CA MET A 1 -16.83 14.63 19.15
C MET A 1 -17.16 15.84 20.00
N VAL A 2 -16.23 16.78 20.11
CA VAL A 2 -16.50 18.10 20.66
C VAL A 2 -16.68 19.02 19.46
N ASP A 3 -17.85 19.62 19.33
CA ASP A 3 -18.10 20.61 18.28
C ASP A 3 -17.60 21.98 18.74
N PHE A 4 -16.83 22.63 17.88
CA PHE A 4 -16.30 23.97 18.12
C PHE A 4 -17.22 25.02 17.50
N SER A 5 -17.31 26.19 18.14
CA SER A 5 -18.02 27.32 17.53
C SER A 5 -17.21 27.90 16.37
N GLU A 6 -17.88 28.41 15.33
CA GLU A 6 -17.25 29.02 14.15
C GLU A 6 -16.16 30.06 14.50
N PRO A 7 -16.31 30.95 15.50
CA PRO A 7 -15.26 31.91 15.88
C PRO A 7 -14.01 31.26 16.49
N GLU A 8 -14.16 30.16 17.24
CA GLU A 8 -13.02 29.40 17.78
C GLU A 8 -12.24 28.75 16.64
N ILE A 9 -12.96 28.18 15.67
CA ILE A 9 -12.39 27.62 14.45
C ILE A 9 -11.65 28.71 13.67
N PHE A 10 -12.27 29.88 13.45
CA PHE A 10 -11.66 30.99 12.72
C PHE A 10 -10.41 31.53 13.40
N THR A 11 -10.40 31.57 14.73
CA THR A 11 -9.20 31.96 15.49
C THR A 11 -8.05 30.97 15.26
N LEU A 12 -8.35 29.66 15.29
CA LEU A 12 -7.37 28.61 14.99
C LEU A 12 -6.84 28.71 13.55
N LEU A 13 -7.74 28.90 12.58
CA LEU A 13 -7.41 29.05 11.16
C LEU A 13 -6.52 30.28 10.92
N ALA A 14 -6.88 31.44 11.49
CA ALA A 14 -6.10 32.67 11.36
C ALA A 14 -4.68 32.52 11.94
N GLN A 15 -4.54 31.83 13.08
CA GLN A 15 -3.23 31.51 13.67
C GLN A 15 -2.39 30.57 12.79
N ALA A 16 -3.05 29.71 12.00
CA ALA A 16 -2.41 28.85 11.02
C ALA A 16 -2.08 29.58 9.69
N GLY A 17 -2.40 30.87 9.58
CA GLY A 17 -2.19 31.66 8.36
C GLY A 17 -3.27 31.48 7.29
N ILE A 18 -4.41 30.86 7.63
CA ILE A 18 -5.54 30.66 6.73
C ILE A 18 -6.43 31.91 6.75
N PRO A 19 -6.68 32.57 5.61
CA PRO A 19 -7.55 33.74 5.57
C PRO A 19 -9.02 33.40 5.88
N VAL A 20 -9.57 34.06 6.90
CA VAL A 20 -10.96 33.88 7.34
C VAL A 20 -11.70 35.21 7.43
N ALA A 21 -13.01 35.20 7.24
CA ALA A 21 -13.83 36.39 7.41
C ALA A 21 -13.85 36.86 8.87
N VAL A 22 -13.75 38.18 9.06
CA VAL A 22 -13.85 38.76 10.40
C VAL A 22 -15.27 38.55 10.94
N SER A 23 -15.37 37.73 11.97
CA SER A 23 -16.65 37.31 12.56
C SER A 23 -16.84 37.93 13.93
N ARG A 24 -18.05 38.45 14.19
CA ARG A 24 -18.42 38.99 15.50
C ARG A 24 -19.69 38.32 16.00
N LEU A 25 -19.65 37.79 17.22
CA LEU A 25 -20.79 37.17 17.87
C LEU A 25 -21.75 38.22 18.42
N ALA A 26 -23.03 37.88 18.41
CA ALA A 26 -24.08 38.67 19.04
C ALA A 26 -25.12 37.77 19.71
N ALA A 27 -25.48 38.09 20.95
CA ALA A 27 -26.54 37.43 21.69
C ALA A 27 -27.94 37.98 21.34
N GLY A 28 -28.04 39.01 20.52
CA GLY A 28 -29.34 39.53 20.10
C GLY A 28 -29.27 40.68 19.10
N PRO A 29 -30.43 41.17 18.61
CA PRO A 29 -30.49 42.13 17.50
C PRO A 29 -29.74 43.44 17.76
N GLY A 30 -29.84 43.97 18.98
CA GLY A 30 -29.14 45.20 19.36
C GLY A 30 -27.62 45.04 19.41
N GLU A 31 -27.13 43.86 19.78
CA GLU A 31 -25.70 43.54 19.78
C GLU A 31 -25.20 43.26 18.36
N ALA A 32 -26.00 42.59 17.53
CA ALA A 32 -25.68 42.35 16.12
C ALA A 32 -25.49 43.67 15.36
N ALA A 33 -26.35 44.66 15.60
CA ALA A 33 -26.21 46.00 15.03
C ALA A 33 -24.92 46.72 15.48
N ARG A 34 -24.50 46.55 16.75
CA ARG A 34 -23.22 47.09 17.23
C ARG A 34 -22.04 46.34 16.61
N ALA A 35 -22.15 45.02 16.47
CA ALA A 35 -21.15 44.18 15.83
C ALA A 35 -20.95 44.54 14.36
N ALA A 36 -22.00 44.99 13.65
CA ALA A 36 -21.89 45.47 12.28
C ALA A 36 -21.01 46.73 12.11
N ALA A 37 -20.89 47.55 13.16
CA ALA A 37 -20.17 48.82 13.08
C ALA A 37 -18.68 48.61 12.78
N GLY A 38 -18.22 49.16 11.66
CA GLY A 38 -16.82 49.10 11.24
C GLY A 38 -16.40 47.84 10.47
N LEU A 39 -17.32 46.92 10.13
CA LEU A 39 -17.04 45.80 9.22
C LEU A 39 -17.12 46.19 7.74
N GLY A 40 -17.86 47.24 7.41
CA GLY A 40 -18.09 47.73 6.04
C GLY A 40 -19.17 46.92 5.30
N ALA A 41 -20.00 47.62 4.52
CA ALA A 41 -21.08 47.01 3.73
C ALA A 41 -20.57 46.39 2.41
N PRO A 42 -21.31 45.43 1.82
CA PRO A 42 -22.51 44.79 2.38
C PRO A 42 -22.18 43.85 3.55
N LEU A 43 -23.15 43.59 4.42
CA LEU A 43 -23.03 42.78 5.65
C LEU A 43 -23.89 41.51 5.57
N VAL A 44 -23.55 40.54 6.41
CA VAL A 44 -24.25 39.26 6.57
C VAL A 44 -24.58 39.01 8.03
N VAL A 45 -25.77 38.45 8.30
CA VAL A 45 -26.13 37.86 9.58
C VAL A 45 -26.40 36.37 9.40
N LYS A 46 -25.77 35.54 10.23
CA LYS A 46 -25.95 34.07 10.23
C LYS A 46 -26.43 33.56 11.58
N ALA A 47 -27.23 32.50 11.54
CA ALA A 47 -27.59 31.67 12.68
C ALA A 47 -26.45 30.70 13.02
N GLY A 48 -25.78 30.87 14.15
CA GLY A 48 -24.60 30.07 14.52
C GLY A 48 -24.93 28.70 15.12
N GLY A 49 -26.17 28.46 15.53
CA GLY A 49 -26.62 27.17 16.11
C GLY A 49 -27.16 26.18 15.08
N LEU A 50 -26.97 26.44 13.78
CA LEU A 50 -27.42 25.57 12.69
C LEU A 50 -26.23 24.93 11.97
N GLU A 51 -26.36 23.64 11.62
CA GLU A 51 -25.37 22.92 10.82
C GLU A 51 -25.48 23.30 9.33
N HIS A 52 -26.69 23.24 8.74
CA HIS A 52 -26.93 23.61 7.34
C HIS A 52 -27.57 25.00 7.23
N LYS A 53 -26.80 26.03 7.62
CA LYS A 53 -27.28 27.42 7.81
C LYS A 53 -27.99 27.98 6.58
N THR A 54 -27.47 27.74 5.38
CA THR A 54 -28.05 28.27 4.13
C THR A 54 -29.37 27.59 3.79
N ASP A 55 -29.42 26.26 3.89
CA ASP A 55 -30.62 25.46 3.53
C ASP A 55 -31.77 25.67 4.51
N ASP A 56 -31.44 25.87 5.78
CA ASP A 56 -32.40 26.19 6.85
C ASP A 56 -32.86 27.67 6.84
N GLY A 57 -32.43 28.46 5.85
CA GLY A 57 -32.77 29.89 5.76
C GLY A 57 -32.20 30.73 6.91
N GLY A 58 -31.08 30.29 7.48
CA GLY A 58 -30.35 30.86 8.60
C GLY A 58 -29.32 31.92 8.22
N VAL A 59 -29.22 32.30 6.94
CA VAL A 59 -28.28 33.31 6.43
C VAL A 59 -29.05 34.44 5.75
N VAL A 60 -28.76 35.69 6.13
CA VAL A 60 -29.31 36.88 5.48
C VAL A 60 -28.15 37.71 4.93
N LEU A 61 -28.13 37.87 3.60
CA LEU A 61 -27.11 38.60 2.83
C LEU A 61 -27.59 39.99 2.42
N GLY A 62 -26.68 40.83 1.96
CA GLY A 62 -26.99 42.09 1.26
C GLY A 62 -27.39 43.24 2.17
N LEU A 63 -26.92 43.24 3.42
CA LEU A 63 -27.36 44.22 4.42
C LEU A 63 -26.46 45.47 4.38
N ASP A 64 -27.04 46.64 4.18
CA ASP A 64 -26.29 47.88 3.93
C ASP A 64 -25.86 48.61 5.22
N GLY A 65 -26.38 48.20 6.38
CA GLY A 65 -25.99 48.82 7.64
C GLY A 65 -26.58 48.20 8.91
N PRO A 66 -26.23 48.78 10.08
CA PRO A 66 -26.61 48.27 11.40
C PRO A 66 -28.11 48.07 11.62
N ASP A 67 -28.96 48.90 11.01
CA ASP A 67 -30.42 48.82 11.20
C ASP A 67 -31.03 47.63 10.46
N GLU A 68 -30.55 47.34 9.25
CA GLU A 68 -30.95 46.13 8.50
C GLU A 68 -30.41 44.87 9.16
N VAL A 69 -29.18 44.90 9.69
CA VAL A 69 -28.63 43.83 10.53
C VAL A 69 -29.50 43.57 11.76
N ARG A 70 -29.99 44.63 12.42
CA ARG A 70 -30.91 44.49 13.56
C ARG A 70 -32.21 43.80 13.15
N ALA A 71 -32.79 44.21 12.04
CA ALA A 71 -34.03 43.64 11.53
C ALA A 71 -33.84 42.15 11.15
N ALA A 72 -32.80 41.84 10.39
CA ALA A 72 -32.46 40.47 10.00
C ALA A 72 -32.18 39.55 11.20
N ALA A 73 -31.45 40.05 12.20
CA ALA A 73 -31.20 39.33 13.45
C ALA A 73 -32.50 39.03 14.22
N GLY A 74 -33.43 39.99 14.28
CA GLY A 74 -34.73 39.81 14.90
C GLY A 74 -35.58 38.78 14.16
N ASP A 75 -35.57 38.83 12.83
CA ASP A 75 -36.26 37.87 11.98
C ASP A 75 -35.73 36.44 12.19
N LEU A 76 -34.40 36.24 12.12
CA LEU A 76 -33.77 34.94 12.35
C LEU A 76 -34.13 34.35 13.72
N LEU A 77 -34.06 35.16 14.79
CA LEU A 77 -34.42 34.71 16.13
C LEU A 77 -35.91 34.38 16.26
N SER A 78 -36.79 35.08 15.52
CA SER A 78 -38.22 34.80 15.55
C SER A 78 -38.58 33.51 14.81
N ARG A 79 -37.91 33.23 13.67
CA ARG A 79 -38.12 32.01 12.87
C ARG A 79 -37.48 30.76 13.47
N LEU A 80 -36.27 30.89 14.01
CA LEU A 80 -35.43 29.75 14.39
C LEU A 80 -35.28 29.57 15.91
N GLY A 81 -35.73 30.54 16.71
CA GLY A 81 -35.65 30.48 18.17
C GLY A 81 -34.19 30.35 18.65
N ASP A 82 -33.96 29.45 19.61
CA ASP A 82 -32.64 29.23 20.18
C ASP A 82 -31.64 28.62 19.19
N ARG A 83 -32.11 27.96 18.11
CA ARG A 83 -31.25 27.44 17.04
C ARG A 83 -30.53 28.55 16.26
N ALA A 84 -31.02 29.78 16.30
CA ALA A 84 -30.33 30.93 15.70
C ALA A 84 -29.17 31.46 16.57
N ARG A 85 -29.03 31.02 17.81
CA ARG A 85 -28.06 31.56 18.76
C ARG A 85 -26.76 30.71 18.76
N PRO A 86 -25.58 31.35 18.88
CA PRO A 86 -25.35 32.79 18.80
C PRO A 86 -25.53 33.30 17.36
N LEU A 87 -25.85 34.59 17.19
CA LEU A 87 -25.84 35.21 15.86
C LEU A 87 -24.40 35.58 15.48
N ILE A 88 -24.07 35.44 14.21
CA ILE A 88 -22.75 35.78 13.65
C ILE A 88 -22.93 36.94 12.66
N VAL A 89 -22.18 38.01 12.85
CA VAL A 89 -22.16 39.18 11.94
C VAL A 89 -20.82 39.28 11.24
N GLN A 90 -20.85 39.35 9.91
CA GLN A 90 -19.68 39.39 9.03
C GLN A 90 -19.85 40.47 7.95
N ARG A 91 -18.74 40.91 7.35
CA ARG A 91 -18.78 41.56 6.03
C ARG A 91 -19.15 40.51 4.99
N GLN A 92 -20.01 40.87 4.04
CA GLN A 92 -20.28 40.03 2.89
C GLN A 92 -19.10 40.11 1.91
N HIS A 93 -18.55 38.95 1.60
CA HIS A 93 -17.55 38.78 0.57
C HIS A 93 -18.20 38.20 -0.70
N ALA A 94 -17.59 38.46 -1.85
CA ALA A 94 -18.00 37.91 -3.14
C ALA A 94 -16.78 37.25 -3.79
N GLY A 95 -17.01 36.12 -4.46
CA GLY A 95 -15.96 35.35 -5.11
C GLY A 95 -16.52 34.05 -5.68
N HIS A 96 -15.66 33.31 -6.36
CA HIS A 96 -15.98 31.95 -6.79
C HIS A 96 -15.93 31.00 -5.59
N GLU A 97 -16.96 30.20 -5.40
CA GLU A 97 -17.09 29.31 -4.23
C GLU A 97 -16.30 28.03 -4.44
N MET A 98 -15.36 27.77 -3.53
CA MET A 98 -14.60 26.54 -3.41
C MET A 98 -14.88 25.87 -2.07
N LEU A 99 -14.65 24.57 -2.01
CA LEU A 99 -14.55 23.80 -0.77
C LEU A 99 -13.08 23.47 -0.55
N ALA A 100 -12.60 23.64 0.68
CA ALA A 100 -11.28 23.16 1.09
C ALA A 100 -11.33 22.63 2.51
N GLY A 101 -10.57 21.59 2.83
CA GLY A 101 -10.67 21.02 4.17
C GLY A 101 -9.60 19.99 4.50
N LEU A 102 -9.71 19.46 5.71
CA LEU A 102 -8.98 18.32 6.21
C LEU A 102 -9.94 17.21 6.56
N ARG A 103 -9.55 15.97 6.27
CA ARG A 103 -10.20 14.77 6.81
C ARG A 103 -9.12 13.80 7.26
N ARG A 104 -9.39 13.04 8.32
CA ARG A 104 -8.56 11.89 8.69
C ARG A 104 -9.20 10.63 8.17
N GLU A 105 -8.43 9.93 7.34
CA GLU A 105 -8.84 8.68 6.75
C GLU A 105 -8.25 7.55 7.58
N PRO A 106 -9.09 6.65 8.14
CA PRO A 106 -8.62 5.51 8.93
C PRO A 106 -7.52 4.75 8.19
N GLY A 107 -6.37 4.65 8.86
CA GLY A 107 -5.23 3.89 8.37
C GLY A 107 -4.38 4.55 7.27
N VAL A 108 -4.83 5.67 6.71
CA VAL A 108 -4.08 6.45 5.72
C VAL A 108 -3.39 7.64 6.39
N GLY A 109 -4.09 8.38 7.24
CA GLY A 109 -3.59 9.62 7.84
C GLY A 109 -4.45 10.83 7.48
N ALA A 110 -3.91 12.04 7.67
CA ALA A 110 -4.59 13.28 7.30
C ALA A 110 -4.52 13.51 5.79
N VAL A 111 -5.64 13.95 5.23
CA VAL A 111 -5.74 14.36 3.82
C VAL A 111 -6.26 15.78 3.72
N VAL A 112 -5.71 16.51 2.75
CA VAL A 112 -6.25 17.80 2.31
C VAL A 112 -7.23 17.52 1.18
N VAL A 113 -8.39 18.16 1.24
CA VAL A 113 -9.47 18.05 0.26
C VAL A 113 -9.70 19.40 -0.40
N VAL A 114 -9.94 19.43 -1.71
CA VAL A 114 -10.39 20.62 -2.45
C VAL A 114 -11.42 20.25 -3.50
N GLY A 115 -12.50 21.03 -3.61
CA GLY A 115 -13.62 20.80 -4.54
C GLY A 115 -14.35 22.10 -4.87
N THR A 116 -15.41 22.03 -5.70
CA THR A 116 -16.29 23.19 -5.90
C THR A 116 -17.13 23.42 -4.64
N GLY A 117 -17.27 24.68 -4.21
CA GLY A 117 -18.00 25.05 -2.99
C GLY A 117 -19.46 25.43 -3.23
N GLY A 118 -20.17 25.72 -2.13
CA GLY A 118 -21.54 26.23 -2.15
C GLY A 118 -22.63 25.16 -1.95
N ILE A 119 -23.89 25.52 -2.24
CA ILE A 119 -25.08 24.68 -1.99
C ILE A 119 -25.18 23.43 -2.88
N HIS A 120 -24.31 23.29 -3.88
CA HIS A 120 -24.33 22.18 -4.82
C HIS A 120 -23.26 21.10 -4.54
N THR A 121 -22.49 21.25 -3.45
CA THR A 121 -21.42 20.32 -3.04
C THR A 121 -21.91 18.89 -2.83
N GLU A 122 -23.13 18.69 -2.32
CA GLU A 122 -23.69 17.33 -2.12
C GLU A 122 -24.11 16.65 -3.43
N VAL A 123 -24.28 17.42 -4.51
CA VAL A 123 -24.75 16.93 -5.83
C VAL A 123 -23.59 16.75 -6.81
N ILE A 124 -22.48 17.49 -6.64
CA ILE A 124 -21.31 17.46 -7.52
C ILE A 124 -20.17 16.68 -6.85
N ALA A 125 -19.88 15.48 -7.35
CA ALA A 125 -18.78 14.64 -6.86
C ALA A 125 -17.43 14.99 -7.53
N ASP A 126 -16.92 16.20 -7.31
CA ASP A 126 -15.71 16.72 -7.96
C ASP A 126 -14.49 16.94 -7.04
N ALA A 127 -14.66 16.69 -5.74
CA ALA A 127 -13.58 16.84 -4.77
C ALA A 127 -12.36 15.95 -5.10
N VAL A 128 -11.17 16.54 -4.97
CA VAL A 128 -9.88 15.88 -5.10
C VAL A 128 -9.11 15.96 -3.79
N GLU A 129 -8.29 14.94 -3.55
CA GLU A 129 -7.62 14.73 -2.26
C GLU A 129 -6.11 14.48 -2.46
N ALA A 130 -5.32 14.87 -1.45
CA ALA A 130 -3.90 14.56 -1.32
C ALA A 130 -3.51 14.28 0.15
N LEU A 131 -2.46 13.49 0.32
CA LEU A 131 -1.88 13.19 1.64
C LEU A 131 -1.17 14.41 2.23
N VAL A 132 -1.15 14.48 3.56
CA VAL A 132 -0.30 15.39 4.34
C VAL A 132 1.04 14.68 4.64
N PRO A 133 2.19 15.39 4.66
CA PRO A 133 2.38 16.80 4.37
C PRO A 133 2.27 17.12 2.87
N LEU A 134 1.73 18.30 2.57
CA LEU A 134 1.49 18.81 1.23
C LEU A 134 2.33 20.08 1.02
N ASP A 135 3.36 19.98 0.19
CA ASP A 135 4.15 21.13 -0.23
C ASP A 135 3.45 21.93 -1.36
N ARG A 136 4.04 23.06 -1.74
CA ARG A 136 3.47 23.93 -2.78
C ARG A 136 3.31 23.22 -4.13
N ALA A 137 4.30 22.41 -4.55
CA ALA A 137 4.28 21.74 -5.85
C ALA A 137 3.19 20.66 -5.90
N ALA A 138 3.03 19.90 -4.81
CA ALA A 138 1.98 18.91 -4.65
C ALA A 138 0.59 19.57 -4.54
N ALA A 139 0.47 20.71 -3.86
CA ALA A 139 -0.76 21.50 -3.80
C ALA A 139 -1.16 22.06 -5.18
N GLU A 140 -0.22 22.56 -5.97
CA GLU A 140 -0.48 22.97 -7.36
C GLU A 140 -0.95 21.79 -8.22
N ALA A 141 -0.30 20.62 -8.07
CA ALA A 141 -0.71 19.41 -8.77
C ALA A 141 -2.11 18.94 -8.35
N LEU A 142 -2.47 19.10 -7.07
CA LEU A 142 -3.81 18.81 -6.56
C LEU A 142 -4.85 19.74 -7.21
N VAL A 143 -4.60 21.05 -7.25
CA VAL A 143 -5.51 22.01 -7.90
C VAL A 143 -5.66 21.72 -9.40
N ARG A 144 -4.57 21.37 -10.09
CA ARG A 144 -4.62 20.98 -11.52
C ARG A 144 -5.48 19.74 -11.79
N ARG A 145 -5.61 18.83 -10.81
CA ARG A 145 -6.45 17.63 -10.91
C ARG A 145 -7.95 17.93 -10.73
N HIS A 146 -8.30 19.10 -10.24
CA HIS A 146 -9.69 19.49 -10.04
C HIS A 146 -10.43 19.48 -11.40
N PRO A 147 -11.59 18.81 -11.54
CA PRO A 147 -12.29 18.67 -12.83
C PRO A 147 -12.62 20.00 -13.51
N HIS A 148 -12.80 21.05 -12.72
CA HIS A 148 -13.11 22.40 -13.18
C HIS A 148 -11.91 23.36 -13.16
N HIS A 149 -10.67 22.84 -13.07
CA HIS A 149 -9.45 23.65 -13.08
C HIS A 149 -9.37 24.68 -14.22
N PRO A 150 -9.77 24.38 -15.48
CA PRO A 150 -9.76 25.38 -16.55
C PRO A 150 -10.65 26.61 -16.29
N LEU A 151 -11.66 26.51 -15.41
CA LEU A 151 -12.47 27.66 -15.01
C LEU A 151 -11.70 28.58 -14.03
N LEU A 152 -10.76 28.02 -13.27
CA LEU A 152 -9.93 28.76 -12.32
C LEU A 152 -8.87 29.60 -13.03
N GLU A 153 -8.36 29.13 -14.17
CA GLU A 153 -7.38 29.85 -15.01
C GLU A 153 -8.02 30.91 -15.92
N GLY A 154 -9.36 30.97 -15.97
CA GLY A 154 -10.13 31.87 -16.83
C GLY A 154 -10.57 31.21 -18.14
N HIS A 155 -11.84 31.42 -18.51
CA HIS A 155 -12.43 30.85 -19.72
C HIS A 155 -13.39 31.83 -20.40
N ARG A 156 -13.31 31.95 -21.75
CA ARG A 156 -14.24 32.74 -22.60
C ARG A 156 -14.57 34.15 -22.05
N GLY A 157 -13.57 34.90 -21.60
CA GLY A 157 -13.72 36.28 -21.13
C GLY A 157 -13.91 36.45 -19.62
N SER A 158 -14.03 35.36 -18.86
CA SER A 158 -13.92 35.41 -17.40
C SER A 158 -12.46 35.59 -16.97
N PRO A 159 -12.16 36.49 -16.01
CA PRO A 159 -10.81 36.69 -15.50
C PRO A 159 -10.31 35.45 -14.74
N ALA A 160 -8.99 35.26 -14.71
CA ALA A 160 -8.36 34.23 -13.89
C ALA A 160 -8.60 34.48 -12.40
N LEU A 161 -8.83 33.41 -11.64
CA LEU A 161 -8.97 33.43 -10.19
C LEU A 161 -7.61 33.28 -9.51
N ASP A 162 -7.55 33.58 -8.21
CA ASP A 162 -6.32 33.53 -7.42
C ASP A 162 -5.91 32.10 -7.01
N VAL A 163 -5.52 31.29 -8.00
CA VAL A 163 -4.99 29.93 -7.79
C VAL A 163 -3.77 29.91 -6.85
N PRO A 164 -2.80 30.85 -6.93
CA PRO A 164 -1.69 30.90 -5.98
C PRO A 164 -2.15 31.02 -4.51
N ALA A 165 -3.15 31.86 -4.22
CA ALA A 165 -3.68 32.01 -2.87
C ALA A 165 -4.43 30.75 -2.39
N LEU A 166 -5.14 30.04 -3.28
CA LEU A 166 -5.74 28.74 -2.96
C LEU A 166 -4.65 27.71 -2.60
N VAL A 167 -3.57 27.65 -3.38
CA VAL A 167 -2.42 26.77 -3.10
C VAL A 167 -1.82 27.05 -1.72
N ASP A 168 -1.63 28.33 -1.38
CA ASP A 168 -1.13 28.73 -0.06
C ASP A 168 -2.06 28.31 1.08
N LEU A 169 -3.38 28.40 0.88
CA LEU A 169 -4.38 27.91 1.83
C LEU A 169 -4.28 26.39 2.03
N LEU A 170 -4.11 25.61 0.96
CA LEU A 170 -3.99 24.14 1.05
C LEU A 170 -2.71 23.71 1.79
N VAL A 171 -1.60 24.40 1.56
CA VAL A 171 -0.35 24.18 2.30
C VAL A 171 -0.51 24.55 3.78
N ALA A 172 -1.21 25.64 4.09
CA ALA A 172 -1.49 26.03 5.47
C ALA A 172 -2.39 25.02 6.20
N LEU A 173 -3.41 24.49 5.52
CA LEU A 173 -4.23 23.37 6.02
C LEU A 173 -3.38 22.14 6.31
N SER A 174 -2.45 21.80 5.41
CA SER A 174 -1.54 20.69 5.62
C SER A 174 -0.68 20.86 6.88
N GLY A 175 -0.06 22.03 7.07
CA GLY A 175 0.71 22.32 8.28
C GLY A 175 -0.15 22.35 9.56
N LEU A 176 -1.42 22.74 9.46
CA LEU A 176 -2.36 22.63 10.58
C LEU A 176 -2.63 21.17 10.95
N ALA A 177 -2.83 20.29 9.96
CA ALA A 177 -3.06 18.86 10.17
C ALA A 177 -1.88 18.16 10.86
N GLU A 178 -0.64 18.59 10.59
CA GLU A 178 0.56 18.08 11.26
C GLU A 178 0.62 18.52 12.73
N ARG A 179 0.28 19.79 13.01
CA ARG A 179 0.32 20.34 14.39
C ARG A 179 -0.85 19.89 15.27
N ARG A 180 -1.97 19.50 14.67
CA ARG A 180 -3.23 19.14 15.34
C ARG A 180 -3.73 17.75 14.92
N PRO A 181 -3.11 16.68 15.47
CA PRO A 181 -3.51 15.30 15.20
C PRO A 181 -4.96 14.97 15.61
N ASP A 182 -5.55 15.77 16.48
CA ASP A 182 -6.91 15.64 17.02
C ASP A 182 -8.02 16.13 16.08
N ILE A 183 -7.69 16.91 15.05
CA ILE A 183 -8.67 17.32 14.03
C ILE A 183 -9.00 16.10 13.18
N GLY A 184 -10.21 15.55 13.34
CA GLY A 184 -10.70 14.45 12.52
C GLY A 184 -11.28 14.93 11.19
N GLU A 185 -11.94 16.08 11.24
CA GLU A 185 -12.51 16.74 10.07
C GLU A 185 -12.49 18.26 10.27
N LEU A 186 -12.16 18.99 9.21
CA LEU A 186 -12.24 20.44 9.10
C LEU A 186 -12.75 20.76 7.70
N ASP A 187 -13.92 21.37 7.59
CA ASP A 187 -14.52 21.76 6.33
C ASP A 187 -14.60 23.28 6.25
N LEU A 188 -14.04 23.86 5.17
CA LEU A 188 -14.15 25.28 4.83
C LEU A 188 -15.06 25.38 3.60
N ASN A 189 -16.34 25.67 3.83
CA ASN A 189 -17.35 25.68 2.77
C ASN A 189 -18.40 26.80 2.95
N PRO A 190 -18.35 27.90 2.17
CA PRO A 190 -17.42 28.13 1.07
C PRO A 190 -16.13 28.85 1.49
N VAL A 191 -15.07 28.57 0.74
CA VAL A 191 -13.91 29.43 0.52
C VAL A 191 -14.17 30.27 -0.73
N LEU A 192 -14.21 31.60 -0.58
CA LEU A 192 -14.42 32.52 -1.69
C LEU A 192 -13.09 32.89 -2.33
N MET A 193 -12.94 32.58 -3.61
CA MET A 193 -11.79 32.98 -4.42
C MET A 193 -12.07 34.30 -5.15
N GLY A 194 -11.19 35.27 -4.97
CA GLY A 194 -11.17 36.49 -5.77
C GLY A 194 -10.47 36.29 -7.12
N ARG A 195 -10.37 37.38 -7.89
CA ARG A 195 -9.52 37.43 -9.09
C ARG A 195 -8.06 37.31 -8.70
N LEU A 196 -7.20 36.97 -9.66
CA LEU A 196 -5.75 36.92 -9.44
C LEU A 196 -5.23 38.19 -8.74
N GLY A 197 -4.66 38.02 -7.54
CA GLY A 197 -4.15 39.09 -6.67
C GLY A 197 -5.11 39.56 -5.57
N GLU A 198 -6.37 39.12 -5.58
CA GLU A 198 -7.39 39.46 -4.57
C GLU A 198 -7.43 38.43 -3.42
N GLY A 199 -6.79 37.27 -3.58
CA GLY A 199 -6.69 36.24 -2.56
C GLY A 199 -7.90 35.32 -2.43
N VAL A 200 -7.92 34.57 -1.33
CA VAL A 200 -9.02 33.68 -0.92
C VAL A 200 -9.48 34.02 0.49
N ILE A 201 -10.73 33.72 0.83
CA ILE A 201 -11.25 33.89 2.18
C ILE A 201 -12.28 32.83 2.55
N ALA A 202 -12.07 32.11 3.64
CA ALA A 202 -13.07 31.20 4.20
C ALA A 202 -14.14 32.03 4.94
N VAL A 203 -15.41 31.84 4.56
CA VAL A 203 -16.54 32.56 5.17
C VAL A 203 -17.40 31.67 6.07
N ASP A 204 -17.20 30.36 6.01
CA ASP A 204 -17.81 29.39 6.91
C ASP A 204 -16.80 28.27 7.19
N ALA A 205 -16.88 27.68 8.37
CA ALA A 205 -16.06 26.54 8.74
C ALA A 205 -16.76 25.64 9.76
N ARG A 206 -16.58 24.33 9.59
CA ARG A 206 -16.97 23.30 10.55
C ARG A 206 -15.73 22.49 10.93
N MET A 207 -15.63 22.11 12.20
CA MET A 207 -14.54 21.27 12.67
C MET A 207 -15.07 20.24 13.66
N ALA A 208 -14.68 18.98 13.47
CA ALA A 208 -14.91 17.90 14.40
C ALA A 208 -13.58 17.34 14.86
N THR A 209 -13.41 17.23 16.18
CA THR A 209 -12.29 16.49 16.76
C THR A 209 -12.67 15.04 16.96
N ILE A 210 -11.72 14.18 16.66
CA ILE A 210 -11.78 12.79 17.08
C ILE A 210 -11.03 12.69 18.39
N ASP A 211 -11.50 11.78 19.26
CA ASP A 211 -10.54 11.14 20.14
C ASP A 211 -9.58 10.46 19.17
N VAL A 212 -8.39 11.04 18.98
CA VAL A 212 -7.30 10.25 18.45
C VAL A 212 -7.30 9.08 19.42
N PRO A 213 -7.62 7.85 18.96
CA PRO A 213 -7.28 6.71 19.78
C PRO A 213 -5.81 6.92 20.17
N PRO A 214 -5.27 6.31 21.21
CA PRO A 214 -3.84 6.04 21.14
C PRO A 214 -3.64 5.29 19.82
N ALA A 215 -3.39 6.03 18.73
CA ALA A 215 -3.10 5.55 17.40
C ALA A 215 -1.75 4.97 17.64
N ARG A 216 -1.76 3.69 18.07
CA ARG A 216 -0.66 2.96 18.68
C ARG A 216 0.44 3.93 19.08
N GLN A 217 0.21 4.73 20.14
CA GLN A 217 1.01 5.93 20.47
C GLN A 217 2.41 5.70 19.96
N ALA A 218 2.81 6.43 18.91
CA ALA A 218 4.07 6.27 18.19
C ALA A 218 5.07 5.64 19.15
N ARG A 219 5.31 4.31 19.01
CA ARG A 219 5.92 3.48 20.05
C ARG A 219 7.01 4.32 20.71
N ALA A 220 6.81 4.73 21.96
CA ALA A 220 7.77 5.58 22.64
C ALA A 220 8.95 4.69 23.01
N GLY A 221 9.86 4.48 22.06
CA GLY A 221 10.96 3.55 22.13
C GLY A 221 11.29 2.96 20.75
N PRO A 222 12.50 2.42 20.57
CA PRO A 222 12.86 1.70 19.36
C PRO A 222 11.85 0.55 19.11
N PRO A 223 11.56 0.21 17.85
CA PRO A 223 10.71 -0.94 17.54
C PRO A 223 11.27 -2.18 18.25
N PRO A 224 10.42 -3.02 18.88
CA PRO A 224 10.88 -4.26 19.45
C PRO A 224 11.46 -5.12 18.33
N SER A 225 12.59 -5.78 18.61
CA SER A 225 13.18 -6.70 17.64
C SER A 225 12.15 -7.77 17.24
N LEU A 226 12.01 -7.99 15.93
CA LEU A 226 11.21 -9.10 15.40
C LEU A 226 12.02 -10.40 15.30
N ASP A 227 13.28 -10.42 15.76
CA ASP A 227 14.11 -11.62 15.73
C ASP A 227 13.47 -12.82 16.45
N PRO A 228 12.83 -12.67 17.63
CA PRO A 228 12.15 -13.80 18.26
C PRO A 228 10.97 -14.34 17.44
N LEU A 229 10.39 -13.53 16.55
CA LEU A 229 9.30 -13.94 15.65
C LEU A 229 9.82 -14.55 14.34
N LEU A 230 10.91 -14.01 13.79
CA LEU A 230 11.39 -14.30 12.44
C LEU A 230 12.66 -15.16 12.39
N CYS A 231 13.35 -15.31 13.52
CA CYS A 231 14.55 -16.13 13.70
C CYS A 231 14.59 -16.87 15.07
N PRO A 232 13.50 -17.50 15.55
CA PRO A 232 13.51 -18.17 16.85
C PRO A 232 14.41 -19.42 16.86
N GLY A 233 15.08 -19.65 17.98
CA GLY A 233 15.77 -20.93 18.28
C GLY A 233 14.89 -21.89 19.09
N HIS A 234 13.86 -21.40 19.78
CA HIS A 234 12.94 -22.19 20.60
C HIS A 234 11.49 -21.75 20.40
N ILE A 235 10.63 -22.69 19.94
CA ILE A 235 9.21 -22.48 19.70
C ILE A 235 8.38 -23.38 20.62
N ALA A 236 7.39 -22.81 21.31
CA ALA A 236 6.34 -23.56 21.99
C ALA A 236 5.01 -23.45 21.22
N VAL A 237 4.43 -24.59 20.84
CA VAL A 237 3.13 -24.65 20.16
C VAL A 237 2.05 -24.98 21.19
N VAL A 238 1.09 -24.08 21.37
CA VAL A 238 -0.02 -24.22 22.31
C VAL A 238 -1.28 -24.66 21.57
N GLY A 239 -1.92 -25.73 22.06
CA GLY A 239 -3.10 -26.33 21.43
C GLY A 239 -2.79 -27.59 20.61
N VAL A 240 -1.67 -28.28 20.89
CA VAL A 240 -1.27 -29.51 20.18
C VAL A 240 -2.11 -30.70 20.66
N SER A 241 -3.26 -30.91 20.03
CA SER A 241 -4.13 -32.05 20.29
C SER A 241 -3.64 -33.34 19.63
N ASP A 242 -4.20 -34.48 20.04
CA ASP A 242 -3.97 -35.78 19.38
C ASP A 242 -4.68 -35.92 18.03
N ASP A 243 -5.65 -35.04 17.74
CA ASP A 243 -6.35 -34.98 16.47
C ASP A 243 -5.50 -34.23 15.41
N PRO A 244 -4.99 -34.92 14.36
CA PRO A 244 -4.13 -34.32 13.35
C PRO A 244 -4.85 -33.31 12.45
N ALA A 245 -6.19 -33.29 12.46
CA ALA A 245 -6.98 -32.31 11.70
C ALA A 245 -6.96 -30.92 12.34
N LYS A 246 -6.64 -30.81 13.63
CA LYS A 246 -6.63 -29.52 14.34
C LYS A 246 -5.37 -28.71 14.04
N THR A 247 -5.55 -27.39 14.03
CA THR A 247 -4.51 -26.40 13.70
C THR A 247 -3.21 -26.59 14.49
N GLY A 248 -3.29 -26.74 15.81
CA GLY A 248 -2.09 -26.91 16.65
C GLY A 248 -1.31 -28.19 16.34
N ALA A 249 -2.00 -29.30 16.06
CA ALA A 249 -1.36 -30.56 15.65
C ALA A 249 -0.67 -30.43 14.29
N ARG A 250 -1.30 -29.74 13.34
CA ARG A 250 -0.73 -29.46 12.02
C ARG A 250 0.53 -28.61 12.09
N ILE A 251 0.49 -27.49 12.83
CA ILE A 251 1.66 -26.60 12.99
C ILE A 251 2.82 -27.35 13.62
N TYR A 252 2.56 -28.10 14.70
CA TYR A 252 3.58 -28.89 15.37
C TYR A 252 4.19 -29.93 14.43
N ARG A 253 3.36 -30.64 13.65
CA ARG A 253 3.82 -31.59 12.63
C ARG A 253 4.75 -30.95 11.61
N TYR A 254 4.35 -29.84 10.98
CA TYR A 254 5.19 -29.17 9.99
C TYR A 254 6.54 -28.75 10.59
N LEU A 255 6.54 -28.16 11.78
CA LEU A 255 7.77 -27.77 12.46
C LEU A 255 8.69 -28.97 12.72
N THR A 256 8.14 -30.13 13.08
CA THR A 256 8.94 -31.33 13.35
C THR A 256 9.39 -32.11 12.11
N GLU A 257 8.62 -32.05 11.02
CA GLU A 257 8.87 -32.86 9.81
C GLU A 257 9.60 -32.08 8.70
N LYS A 258 9.49 -30.75 8.68
CA LYS A 258 10.07 -29.89 7.62
C LYS A 258 11.45 -29.34 7.98
N GLY A 259 12.13 -29.97 8.94
CA GLY A 259 13.54 -29.71 9.23
C GLY A 259 13.83 -28.43 10.00
N PHE A 260 12.92 -27.97 10.87
CA PHE A 260 13.24 -26.84 11.76
C PHE A 260 14.47 -27.18 12.62
N THR A 261 15.45 -26.29 12.59
CA THR A 261 16.76 -26.49 13.24
C THR A 261 16.74 -26.19 14.74
N GLY A 262 15.73 -25.45 15.21
CA GLY A 262 15.55 -25.11 16.61
C GLY A 262 14.77 -26.15 17.41
N ARG A 263 14.52 -25.81 18.67
CA ARG A 263 13.73 -26.63 19.60
C ARG A 263 12.23 -26.36 19.44
N VAL A 264 11.41 -27.42 19.47
CA VAL A 264 9.95 -27.33 19.42
C VAL A 264 9.34 -28.11 20.58
N ASP A 265 8.53 -27.45 21.40
CA ASP A 265 7.77 -28.08 22.48
C ASP A 265 6.25 -27.99 22.24
N ALA A 266 5.53 -29.05 22.58
CA ALA A 266 4.08 -29.12 22.48
C ALA A 266 3.42 -28.81 23.83
N VAL A 267 2.39 -27.97 23.83
CA VAL A 267 1.61 -27.60 25.01
C VAL A 267 0.13 -27.90 24.80
N HIS A 268 -0.46 -28.64 25.73
CA HIS A 268 -1.90 -28.91 25.78
C HIS A 268 -2.31 -29.32 27.21
N PRO A 269 -3.47 -28.87 27.73
CA PRO A 269 -3.86 -29.11 29.12
C PRO A 269 -3.88 -30.58 29.58
N SER A 270 -4.13 -31.52 28.66
CA SER A 270 -4.11 -32.96 28.97
C SER A 270 -2.70 -33.51 29.23
N GLY A 271 -1.64 -32.81 28.81
CA GLY A 271 -0.26 -33.30 28.83
C GLY A 271 -0.08 -34.61 28.02
N GLY A 272 0.95 -35.39 28.35
CA GLY A 272 1.21 -36.70 27.73
C GLY A 272 2.35 -36.64 26.73
N GLU A 273 2.22 -37.33 25.60
CA GLU A 273 3.22 -37.38 24.53
C GLU A 273 2.57 -37.17 23.16
N VAL A 274 3.32 -36.56 22.23
CA VAL A 274 2.96 -36.38 20.82
C VAL A 274 4.20 -36.60 19.95
N GLY A 275 4.10 -37.52 18.98
CA GLY A 275 5.25 -37.88 18.13
C GLY A 275 6.47 -38.39 18.92
N GLY A 276 6.25 -39.11 20.03
CA GLY A 276 7.31 -39.63 20.90
C GLY A 276 8.02 -38.55 21.73
N ARG A 277 7.51 -37.31 21.76
CA ARG A 277 8.04 -36.20 22.56
C ARG A 277 7.03 -35.79 23.63
N ARG A 278 7.53 -35.29 24.76
CA ARG A 278 6.70 -34.82 25.87
C ARG A 278 5.80 -33.65 25.44
N ARG A 279 4.53 -33.73 25.82
CA ARG A 279 3.55 -32.65 25.75
C ARG A 279 3.33 -32.08 27.15
N TYR A 280 3.64 -30.80 27.32
CA TYR A 280 3.53 -30.07 28.60
C TYR A 280 2.10 -29.59 28.83
N ARG A 281 1.70 -29.43 30.10
CA ARG A 281 0.33 -29.01 30.43
C ARG A 281 0.11 -27.51 30.30
N SER A 282 1.19 -26.73 30.48
CA SER A 282 1.17 -25.27 30.37
C SER A 282 2.55 -24.77 29.91
N LEU A 283 2.65 -23.49 29.53
CA LEU A 283 3.93 -22.88 29.13
C LEU A 283 4.93 -22.86 30.30
N ALA A 284 4.47 -22.69 31.54
CA ALA A 284 5.33 -22.69 32.72
C ALA A 284 6.04 -24.04 32.99
N GLU A 285 5.51 -25.15 32.46
CA GLU A 285 6.17 -26.46 32.55
C GLU A 285 7.24 -26.68 31.46
N VAL A 286 7.26 -25.84 30.41
CA VAL A 286 8.23 -25.95 29.32
C VAL A 286 9.62 -25.56 29.85
N PRO A 287 10.66 -26.40 29.68
CA PRO A 287 12.01 -26.07 30.11
C PRO A 287 12.56 -24.88 29.31
N GLY A 288 12.91 -23.78 30.00
CA GLY A 288 13.39 -22.54 29.38
C GLY A 288 12.27 -21.63 28.90
N VAL A 289 12.60 -20.38 28.55
CA VAL A 289 11.65 -19.41 28.01
C VAL A 289 11.69 -19.48 26.48
N PRO A 290 10.58 -19.82 25.80
CA PRO A 290 10.54 -19.83 24.34
C PRO A 290 10.78 -18.44 23.74
N ASP A 291 11.49 -18.40 22.61
CA ASP A 291 11.60 -17.20 21.79
C ASP A 291 10.25 -16.87 21.16
N LEU A 292 9.50 -17.91 20.77
CA LEU A 292 8.21 -17.79 20.10
C LEU A 292 7.16 -18.73 20.69
N VAL A 293 5.98 -18.19 20.97
CA VAL A 293 4.79 -18.98 21.28
C VAL A 293 3.79 -18.94 20.11
N SER A 294 3.51 -20.11 19.52
CA SER A 294 2.49 -20.30 18.48
C SER A 294 1.19 -20.77 19.11
N ILE A 295 0.16 -19.92 19.11
CA ILE A 295 -1.09 -20.13 19.86
C ILE A 295 -2.21 -20.57 18.91
N ALA A 296 -2.64 -21.83 19.06
CA ALA A 296 -3.70 -22.45 18.25
C ALA A 296 -4.83 -23.02 19.15
N VAL A 297 -5.38 -22.19 20.03
CA VAL A 297 -6.50 -22.51 20.94
C VAL A 297 -7.75 -21.69 20.60
N PRO A 298 -8.98 -22.12 20.95
CA PRO A 298 -10.18 -21.31 20.68
C PRO A 298 -10.05 -19.86 21.20
N ALA A 299 -10.60 -18.88 20.48
CA ALA A 299 -10.41 -17.44 20.77
C ALA A 299 -10.58 -17.08 22.25
N LYS A 300 -11.63 -17.61 22.90
CA LYS A 300 -11.95 -17.39 24.33
C LYS A 300 -10.84 -17.82 25.29
N ALA A 301 -9.98 -18.76 24.90
CA ALA A 301 -8.86 -19.24 25.71
C ALA A 301 -7.56 -18.46 25.47
N VAL A 302 -7.46 -17.67 24.38
CA VAL A 302 -6.23 -16.97 23.99
C VAL A 302 -5.78 -15.98 25.04
N ALA A 303 -6.70 -15.22 25.67
CA ALA A 303 -6.34 -14.27 26.72
C ALA A 303 -5.70 -14.95 27.96
N GLY A 304 -6.08 -16.20 28.27
CA GLY A 304 -5.43 -16.97 29.34
C GLY A 304 -3.99 -17.31 28.99
N VAL A 305 -3.77 -17.83 27.77
CA VAL A 305 -2.43 -18.17 27.26
C VAL A 305 -1.56 -16.92 27.13
N ALA A 306 -2.11 -15.79 26.68
CA ALA A 306 -1.41 -14.51 26.56
C ALA A 306 -0.87 -14.03 27.92
N ARG A 307 -1.65 -14.18 29.00
CA ARG A 307 -1.19 -13.83 30.36
C ARG A 307 -0.05 -14.74 30.82
N GLU A 308 -0.12 -16.04 30.53
CA GLU A 308 0.95 -16.98 30.86
C GLU A 308 2.24 -16.65 30.09
N ALA A 309 2.13 -16.39 28.78
CA ALA A 309 3.23 -15.96 27.94
C ALA A 309 3.86 -14.64 28.42
N ALA A 310 3.04 -13.66 28.79
CA ALA A 310 3.48 -12.39 29.36
C ALA A 310 4.19 -12.56 30.70
N ALA A 311 3.68 -13.42 31.59
CA ALA A 311 4.30 -13.69 32.88
C ALA A 311 5.66 -14.39 32.76
N LEU A 312 5.85 -15.21 31.72
CA LEU A 312 7.12 -15.87 31.41
C LEU A 312 8.12 -14.96 30.69
N GLY A 313 7.66 -13.88 30.06
CA GLY A 313 8.50 -12.97 29.27
C GLY A 313 8.98 -13.60 27.96
N VAL A 314 8.09 -14.30 27.24
CA VAL A 314 8.44 -14.90 25.94
C VAL A 314 8.81 -13.84 24.91
N GLY A 315 9.66 -14.19 23.94
CA GLY A 315 10.20 -13.22 22.98
C GLY A 315 9.17 -12.66 22.00
N ALA A 316 8.24 -13.48 21.52
CA ALA A 316 7.16 -13.12 20.58
C ALA A 316 6.00 -14.12 20.63
N ALA A 317 4.86 -13.74 20.03
CA ALA A 317 3.70 -14.60 19.88
C ALA A 317 3.06 -14.54 18.49
N ILE A 318 2.53 -15.68 18.03
CA ILE A 318 1.60 -15.78 16.90
C ILE A 318 0.27 -16.29 17.42
N VAL A 319 -0.83 -15.59 17.12
CA VAL A 319 -2.19 -16.09 17.39
C VAL A 319 -2.85 -16.51 16.09
N HIS A 320 -3.09 -17.82 15.96
CA HIS A 320 -3.64 -18.39 14.74
C HIS A 320 -5.17 -18.33 14.64
N SER A 321 -5.83 -18.28 15.80
CA SER A 321 -7.27 -18.47 15.88
C SER A 321 -8.05 -17.28 15.33
N SER A 322 -9.13 -17.58 14.62
CA SER A 322 -10.21 -16.65 14.31
C SER A 322 -11.18 -16.53 15.51
N GLY A 323 -12.16 -15.62 15.41
CA GLY A 323 -13.10 -15.26 16.47
C GLY A 323 -12.83 -13.89 17.10
N PHE A 324 -12.13 -13.00 16.39
CA PHE A 324 -11.72 -11.67 16.88
C PHE A 324 -12.46 -10.56 16.13
N ALA A 325 -11.81 -9.43 15.81
CA ALA A 325 -12.48 -8.25 15.23
C ALA A 325 -13.36 -8.56 14.01
N GLU A 326 -12.99 -9.57 13.22
CA GLU A 326 -13.76 -10.06 12.07
C GLU A 326 -15.15 -10.64 12.43
N THR A 327 -15.44 -10.87 13.71
CA THR A 327 -16.72 -11.42 14.18
C THR A 327 -17.63 -10.36 14.85
N GLY A 328 -17.22 -9.08 14.84
CA GLY A 328 -17.98 -7.97 15.41
C GLY A 328 -17.54 -7.57 16.82
N ALA A 329 -18.37 -6.80 17.51
CA ALA A 329 -17.98 -6.05 18.71
C ALA A 329 -17.43 -6.89 19.88
N ASP A 330 -17.93 -8.12 20.09
CA ASP A 330 -17.39 -9.03 21.11
C ASP A 330 -15.97 -9.48 20.77
N GLY A 331 -15.73 -9.82 19.51
CA GLY A 331 -14.42 -10.22 19.03
C GLY A 331 -13.43 -9.04 19.01
N GLU A 332 -13.89 -7.82 18.70
CA GLU A 332 -13.08 -6.60 18.84
C GLU A 332 -12.66 -6.33 20.30
N ARG A 333 -13.56 -6.56 21.27
CA ARG A 333 -13.22 -6.45 22.71
C ARG A 333 -12.16 -7.46 23.09
N LEU A 334 -12.31 -8.71 22.68
CA LEU A 334 -11.35 -9.77 22.96
C LEU A 334 -9.99 -9.49 22.29
N GLN A 335 -9.99 -8.98 21.06
CA GLN A 335 -8.77 -8.58 20.36
C GLN A 335 -8.02 -7.48 21.12
N ARG A 336 -8.75 -6.45 21.58
CA ARG A 336 -8.17 -5.37 22.40
C ARG A 336 -7.59 -5.90 23.71
N GLU A 337 -8.28 -6.82 24.39
CA GLU A 337 -7.77 -7.45 25.60
C GLU A 337 -6.45 -8.18 25.35
N VAL A 338 -6.40 -9.05 24.33
CA VAL A 338 -5.20 -9.83 23.98
C VAL A 338 -4.05 -8.91 23.56
N ALA A 339 -4.31 -7.92 22.71
CA ALA A 339 -3.30 -6.97 22.26
C ALA A 339 -2.74 -6.15 23.44
N ALA A 340 -3.59 -5.72 24.39
CA ALA A 340 -3.15 -4.99 25.57
C ALA A 340 -2.23 -5.82 26.48
N ILE A 341 -2.48 -7.12 26.62
CA ILE A 341 -1.63 -8.02 27.43
C ILE A 341 -0.21 -8.09 26.83
N PHE A 342 -0.10 -8.36 25.53
CA PHE A 342 1.21 -8.45 24.87
C PHE A 342 1.91 -7.10 24.81
N HIS A 343 1.18 -6.03 24.51
CA HIS A 343 1.72 -4.67 24.50
C HIS A 343 2.28 -4.26 25.87
N GLY A 344 1.53 -4.49 26.96
CA GLY A 344 1.96 -4.18 28.32
C GLY A 344 3.19 -4.98 28.77
N ALA A 345 3.44 -6.14 28.16
CA ALA A 345 4.62 -6.97 28.40
C ALA A 345 5.79 -6.69 27.42
N GLY A 346 5.61 -5.80 26.44
CA GLY A 346 6.62 -5.54 25.41
C GLY A 346 6.83 -6.68 24.40
N ILE A 347 5.87 -7.59 24.28
CA ILE A 347 5.98 -8.79 23.43
C ILE A 347 5.36 -8.52 22.06
N PRO A 348 6.10 -8.68 20.94
CA PRO A 348 5.54 -8.61 19.59
C PRO A 348 4.47 -9.68 19.36
N LEU A 349 3.35 -9.28 18.74
CA LEU A 349 2.24 -10.18 18.40
C LEU A 349 1.92 -10.12 16.91
N ALA A 350 2.04 -11.27 16.23
CA ALA A 350 1.51 -11.49 14.90
C ALA A 350 0.08 -12.08 14.98
N GLY A 351 -0.86 -11.46 14.25
CA GLY A 351 -2.28 -11.79 14.31
C GLY A 351 -3.11 -10.88 15.24
N PRO A 352 -4.24 -11.36 15.81
CA PRO A 352 -4.78 -12.72 15.72
C PRO A 352 -5.31 -13.06 14.33
N ASN A 353 -5.97 -14.21 14.17
CA ASN A 353 -6.44 -14.70 12.88
C ASN A 353 -5.29 -14.80 11.86
N SER A 354 -4.11 -15.23 12.31
CA SER A 354 -2.96 -15.39 11.42
C SER A 354 -2.78 -16.82 10.95
N MET A 355 -2.57 -17.03 9.65
CA MET A 355 -2.06 -18.32 9.20
C MET A 355 -0.67 -18.64 9.74
N GLY A 356 0.13 -17.64 10.11
CA GLY A 356 1.45 -17.81 10.71
C GLY A 356 2.61 -17.28 9.88
N VAL A 357 3.81 -17.77 10.21
CA VAL A 357 5.09 -17.34 9.65
C VAL A 357 5.90 -18.56 9.22
N VAL A 358 6.54 -18.43 8.06
CA VAL A 358 7.44 -19.45 7.50
C VAL A 358 8.79 -18.81 7.18
N VAL A 359 9.87 -19.47 7.61
CA VAL A 359 11.27 -19.08 7.37
C VAL A 359 12.01 -20.27 6.80
N PRO A 360 12.12 -20.35 5.46
CA PRO A 360 12.72 -21.51 4.79
C PRO A 360 14.14 -21.85 5.22
N GLU A 361 14.99 -20.84 5.44
CA GLU A 361 16.40 -21.03 5.82
C GLU A 361 16.57 -21.91 7.08
N THR A 362 15.71 -21.71 8.08
CA THR A 362 15.78 -22.44 9.35
C THR A 362 14.84 -23.63 9.41
N GLY A 363 14.02 -23.86 8.37
CA GLY A 363 12.93 -24.83 8.35
C GLY A 363 11.71 -24.44 9.19
N MET A 364 11.64 -23.19 9.68
CA MET A 364 10.55 -22.75 10.54
C MET A 364 9.24 -22.70 9.75
N THR A 365 8.27 -23.50 10.15
CA THR A 365 6.95 -23.63 9.51
C THR A 365 5.84 -23.43 10.55
N ALA A 366 5.93 -22.34 11.32
CA ALA A 366 4.94 -21.94 12.32
C ALA A 366 3.69 -21.38 11.61
N SER A 367 3.07 -22.19 10.76
CA SER A 367 1.99 -21.84 9.85
C SER A 367 1.04 -23.00 9.61
N LEU A 368 -0.21 -22.69 9.24
CA LEU A 368 -1.26 -23.67 8.91
C LEU A 368 -1.52 -23.81 7.40
N SER A 369 -0.73 -23.14 6.57
CA SER A 369 -0.92 -23.13 5.11
C SER A 369 -0.81 -24.52 4.49
N GLY A 370 -1.76 -24.86 3.62
CA GLY A 370 -1.73 -26.11 2.85
C GLY A 370 -0.60 -26.17 1.81
N ALA A 371 0.02 -25.04 1.44
CA ALA A 371 1.19 -25.07 0.54
C ALA A 371 2.38 -25.82 1.17
N LEU A 372 2.43 -25.92 2.50
CA LEU A 372 3.46 -26.64 3.24
C LEU A 372 3.30 -28.17 3.19
N GLU A 373 2.23 -28.70 2.61
CA GLU A 373 2.14 -30.13 2.31
C GLU A 373 3.13 -30.54 1.21
N ALA A 374 3.57 -29.61 0.36
CA ALA A 374 4.64 -29.86 -0.60
C ALA A 374 5.96 -30.19 0.12
N ASP A 375 6.75 -31.12 -0.43
CA ASP A 375 7.93 -31.66 0.23
C ASP A 375 9.05 -30.64 0.44
N ALA A 376 9.26 -29.73 -0.51
CA ALA A 376 10.39 -28.81 -0.51
C ALA A 376 9.96 -27.38 -0.15
N LEU A 377 10.59 -26.83 0.88
CA LEU A 377 10.55 -25.41 1.21
C LEU A 377 11.86 -24.78 0.76
N ALA A 378 11.88 -24.16 -0.42
CA ALA A 378 13.09 -23.56 -0.97
C ALA A 378 13.40 -22.22 -0.28
N ALA A 379 14.61 -22.08 0.25
CA ALA A 379 15.14 -20.80 0.70
C ALA A 379 15.60 -19.97 -0.50
N GLY A 380 15.33 -18.66 -0.48
CA GLY A 380 15.73 -17.72 -1.53
C GLY A 380 15.52 -16.27 -1.10
N GLY A 381 15.66 -15.32 -2.02
CA GLY A 381 15.67 -13.89 -1.72
C GLY A 381 14.30 -13.23 -1.48
N VAL A 382 13.18 -13.91 -1.74
CA VAL A 382 11.86 -13.25 -1.77
C VAL A 382 11.16 -13.25 -0.41
N ALA A 383 10.88 -12.07 0.13
CA ALA A 383 9.98 -11.93 1.27
C ALA A 383 8.54 -11.68 0.79
N LEU A 384 7.58 -12.46 1.30
CA LEU A 384 6.16 -12.33 1.01
C LEU A 384 5.40 -11.97 2.29
N VAL A 385 4.80 -10.78 2.34
CA VAL A 385 3.97 -10.33 3.46
C VAL A 385 2.53 -10.17 2.97
N SER A 386 1.57 -10.82 3.62
CA SER A 386 0.18 -10.84 3.14
C SER A 386 -0.83 -10.63 4.26
N SER A 387 -1.84 -9.79 4.02
CA SER A 387 -3.02 -9.70 4.87
C SER A 387 -4.04 -10.83 4.60
N SER A 388 -3.96 -11.48 3.43
CA SER A 388 -4.79 -12.65 3.10
C SER A 388 -3.98 -13.94 3.09
N GLY A 389 -4.33 -14.85 3.98
CA GLY A 389 -3.60 -16.10 4.14
C GLY A 389 -3.78 -17.04 2.94
N ALA A 390 -5.02 -17.18 2.48
CA ALA A 390 -5.33 -18.04 1.35
C ALA A 390 -4.60 -17.57 0.07
N LEU A 391 -4.71 -16.27 -0.26
CA LEU A 391 -4.05 -15.73 -1.45
C LEU A 391 -2.52 -15.71 -1.31
N GLY A 392 -2.00 -15.38 -0.12
CA GLY A 392 -0.56 -15.49 0.16
C GLY A 392 -0.04 -16.91 -0.01
N SER A 393 -0.83 -17.92 0.36
CA SER A 393 -0.49 -19.34 0.11
C SER A 393 -0.46 -19.70 -1.36
N CYS A 394 -1.41 -19.19 -2.15
CA CYS A 394 -1.43 -19.40 -3.59
C CYS A 394 -0.16 -18.83 -4.23
N VAL A 395 0.17 -17.57 -3.91
CA VAL A 395 1.39 -16.92 -4.43
C VAL A 395 2.64 -17.69 -4.01
N ALA A 396 2.80 -18.00 -2.73
CA ALA A 396 3.96 -18.77 -2.24
C ALA A 396 4.08 -20.13 -2.95
N SER A 397 2.98 -20.86 -3.13
CA SER A 397 2.96 -22.12 -3.85
C SER A 397 3.36 -21.97 -5.33
N ARG A 398 2.92 -20.90 -6.01
CA ARG A 398 3.32 -20.61 -7.40
C ARG A 398 4.80 -20.24 -7.50
N LEU A 399 5.33 -19.45 -6.56
CA LEU A 399 6.77 -19.15 -6.52
C LEU A 399 7.60 -20.42 -6.38
N MET A 400 7.21 -21.31 -5.46
CA MET A 400 7.87 -22.62 -5.29
C MET A 400 7.79 -23.51 -6.54
N GLU A 401 6.64 -23.53 -7.24
CA GLU A 401 6.47 -24.26 -8.50
C GLU A 401 7.44 -23.76 -9.59
N GLN A 402 7.79 -22.47 -9.56
CA GLN A 402 8.75 -21.85 -10.48
C GLN A 402 10.20 -21.92 -9.97
N GLY A 403 10.47 -22.63 -8.88
CA GLY A 403 11.81 -22.77 -8.30
C GLY A 403 12.30 -21.51 -7.56
N VAL A 404 11.41 -20.56 -7.27
CA VAL A 404 11.75 -19.32 -6.56
C VAL A 404 11.61 -19.56 -5.06
N GLY A 405 12.73 -19.45 -4.34
CA GLY A 405 12.78 -19.61 -2.89
C GLY A 405 12.36 -18.34 -2.13
N LEU A 406 11.83 -18.53 -0.92
CA LEU A 406 11.39 -17.44 -0.04
C LEU A 406 12.44 -17.19 1.05
N SER A 407 12.62 -15.93 1.45
CA SER A 407 13.40 -15.53 2.62
C SER A 407 12.50 -15.50 3.85
N ARG A 408 11.34 -14.84 3.75
CA ARG A 408 10.30 -14.78 4.78
C ARG A 408 8.93 -14.91 4.13
N TRP A 409 8.04 -15.64 4.77
CA TRP A 409 6.63 -15.66 4.38
C TRP A 409 5.77 -15.42 5.61
N VAL A 410 5.18 -14.23 5.65
CA VAL A 410 4.48 -13.68 6.80
C VAL A 410 3.02 -13.46 6.44
N HIS A 411 2.13 -13.97 7.30
CA HIS A 411 0.74 -13.57 7.29
C HIS A 411 0.42 -12.64 8.45
N LEU A 412 -0.11 -11.47 8.14
CA LEU A 412 -0.35 -10.39 9.11
C LEU A 412 -1.49 -10.71 10.08
N GLY A 413 -2.53 -11.40 9.60
CA GLY A 413 -3.79 -11.55 10.33
C GLY A 413 -4.51 -10.21 10.50
N ASN A 414 -5.17 -10.01 11.64
CA ASN A 414 -5.92 -8.79 11.93
C ASN A 414 -5.04 -7.58 12.30
N GLU A 415 -3.72 -7.74 12.30
CA GLU A 415 -2.77 -6.67 12.64
C GLU A 415 -3.10 -6.01 13.98
N ALA A 416 -3.32 -6.78 15.06
CA ALA A 416 -3.73 -6.22 16.35
C ALA A 416 -2.58 -5.54 17.11
N ALA A 417 -1.33 -6.00 16.90
CA ALA A 417 -0.15 -5.36 17.49
C ALA A 417 0.92 -4.98 16.45
N LEU A 418 1.32 -5.92 15.59
CA LEU A 418 2.21 -5.66 14.46
C LEU A 418 1.39 -5.38 13.20
N ASP A 419 1.88 -4.48 12.36
CA ASP A 419 1.36 -4.22 11.02
C ASP A 419 2.43 -4.44 9.95
N VAL A 420 2.06 -4.29 8.67
CA VAL A 420 3.00 -4.42 7.55
C VAL A 420 4.28 -3.59 7.71
N ALA A 421 4.22 -2.41 8.32
CA ALA A 421 5.38 -1.52 8.42
C ALA A 421 6.44 -2.10 9.38
N ASP A 422 6.03 -2.75 10.49
CA ASP A 422 6.96 -3.47 11.38
C ASP A 422 7.81 -4.49 10.61
N TYR A 423 7.19 -5.24 9.69
CA TYR A 423 7.89 -6.24 8.90
C TYR A 423 8.79 -5.61 7.84
N LEU A 424 8.35 -4.54 7.18
CA LEU A 424 9.19 -3.86 6.18
C LEU A 424 10.44 -3.22 6.81
N GLU A 425 10.30 -2.60 7.99
CA GLU A 425 11.42 -2.06 8.77
C GLU A 425 12.46 -3.15 9.09
N TRP A 426 12.01 -4.33 9.50
CA TRP A 426 12.91 -5.46 9.77
C TRP A 426 13.52 -6.03 8.47
N LEU A 427 12.71 -6.20 7.42
CA LEU A 427 13.13 -6.74 6.12
C LEU A 427 14.11 -5.82 5.40
N ALA A 428 14.10 -4.50 5.67
CA ALA A 428 15.09 -3.57 5.16
C ALA A 428 16.53 -3.98 5.54
N HIS A 429 16.70 -4.57 6.73
CA HIS A 429 18.01 -4.97 7.26
C HIS A 429 18.28 -6.48 7.20
N ASP A 430 17.32 -7.31 6.79
CA ASP A 430 17.55 -8.77 6.62
C ASP A 430 18.49 -9.04 5.45
N PRO A 431 19.72 -9.57 5.67
CA PRO A 431 20.64 -9.88 4.58
C PRO A 431 20.15 -11.00 3.65
N LYS A 432 19.11 -11.74 4.03
CA LYS A 432 18.52 -12.83 3.23
C LYS A 432 17.43 -12.35 2.29
N THR A 433 16.91 -11.15 2.48
CA THR A 433 15.84 -10.59 1.66
C THR A 433 16.44 -9.70 0.58
N GLU A 434 16.13 -10.02 -0.67
CA GLU A 434 16.53 -9.25 -1.85
C GLU A 434 15.33 -8.55 -2.49
N VAL A 435 14.15 -9.17 -2.44
CA VAL A 435 12.91 -8.66 -3.05
C VAL A 435 11.76 -8.80 -2.06
N VAL A 436 10.90 -7.79 -1.96
CA VAL A 436 9.72 -7.84 -1.08
C VAL A 436 8.44 -7.72 -1.89
N GLY A 437 7.51 -8.63 -1.64
CA GLY A 437 6.15 -8.58 -2.15
C GLY A 437 5.14 -8.41 -1.03
N ILE A 438 4.23 -7.44 -1.15
CA ILE A 438 3.13 -7.22 -0.21
C ILE A 438 1.75 -7.39 -0.87
N LEU A 439 0.89 -8.19 -0.25
CA LEU A 439 -0.55 -8.24 -0.56
C LEU A 439 -1.31 -7.53 0.55
N LEU A 440 -1.88 -6.37 0.22
CA LEU A 440 -2.56 -5.52 1.20
C LEU A 440 -4.05 -5.40 0.90
N GLU A 441 -4.84 -5.58 1.95
CA GLU A 441 -6.26 -5.24 1.99
C GLU A 441 -6.46 -3.82 2.49
N ASN A 442 -5.80 -3.51 3.61
CA ASN A 442 -5.89 -2.24 4.30
C ASN A 442 -4.48 -1.67 4.55
N VAL A 443 -4.43 -0.37 4.80
CA VAL A 443 -3.26 0.29 5.38
C VAL A 443 -3.68 0.70 6.78
N THR A 444 -2.87 0.40 7.80
CA THR A 444 -3.20 0.68 9.20
C THR A 444 -2.48 1.93 9.71
N ASP A 445 -1.30 2.22 9.17
CA ASP A 445 -0.52 3.43 9.43
C ASP A 445 0.23 3.84 8.14
N GLY A 446 -0.32 4.82 7.41
CA GLY A 446 0.22 5.27 6.13
C GLY A 446 1.58 5.94 6.25
N ASP A 447 1.77 6.79 7.26
CA ASP A 447 3.02 7.54 7.47
C ASP A 447 4.18 6.58 7.78
N ARG A 448 3.92 5.58 8.63
CA ARG A 448 4.91 4.56 8.96
C ARG A 448 5.20 3.65 7.78
N LEU A 449 4.18 3.25 7.01
CA LEU A 449 4.37 2.47 5.79
C LEU A 449 5.23 3.22 4.76
N ILE A 450 5.01 4.53 4.59
CA ILE A 450 5.84 5.37 3.72
C ILE A 450 7.30 5.35 4.15
N ARG A 451 7.54 5.54 5.46
CA ARG A 451 8.91 5.52 6.01
C ARG A 451 9.57 4.16 5.81
N ALA A 452 8.88 3.08 6.17
CA ALA A 452 9.41 1.72 6.08
C ALA A 452 9.71 1.31 4.63
N GLY A 453 8.83 1.69 3.69
CA GLY A 453 9.04 1.44 2.26
C GLY A 453 10.22 2.22 1.67
N ARG A 454 10.40 3.48 2.08
CA ARG A 454 11.57 4.29 1.68
C ARG A 454 12.87 3.75 2.26
N GLU A 455 12.87 3.32 3.52
CA GLU A 455 14.02 2.68 4.15
C GLU A 455 14.42 1.37 3.44
N LEU A 456 13.42 0.55 3.10
CA LEU A 456 13.61 -0.67 2.31
C LEU A 456 14.23 -0.35 0.93
N ALA A 457 13.73 0.69 0.25
CA ALA A 457 14.26 1.14 -1.03
C ALA A 457 15.69 1.69 -0.92
N ALA A 458 16.00 2.46 0.12
CA ALA A 458 17.36 2.95 0.40
C ALA A 458 18.35 1.80 0.69
N CYS A 459 17.85 0.66 1.18
CA CYS A 459 18.62 -0.59 1.33
C CYS A 459 18.73 -1.39 0.00
N GLY A 460 18.23 -0.86 -1.12
CA GLY A 460 18.32 -1.46 -2.45
C GLY A 460 17.32 -2.60 -2.70
N LYS A 461 16.28 -2.74 -1.88
CA LYS A 461 15.34 -3.86 -1.95
C LYS A 461 14.01 -3.41 -2.60
N PRO A 462 13.66 -3.88 -3.81
CA PRO A 462 12.41 -3.51 -4.45
C PRO A 462 11.19 -4.01 -3.67
N LEU A 463 10.17 -3.17 -3.61
CA LEU A 463 8.88 -3.45 -3.00
C LEU A 463 7.79 -3.54 -4.06
N PHE A 464 7.24 -4.73 -4.30
CA PHE A 464 6.08 -4.93 -5.15
C PHE A 464 4.81 -4.98 -4.29
N ALA A 465 3.76 -4.28 -4.70
CA ALA A 465 2.51 -4.19 -3.93
C ALA A 465 1.29 -4.55 -4.77
N PHE A 466 0.53 -5.55 -4.34
CA PHE A 466 -0.79 -5.86 -4.86
C PHE A 466 -1.88 -5.40 -3.89
N ASN A 467 -2.68 -4.42 -4.33
CA ASN A 467 -3.84 -3.95 -3.58
C ASN A 467 -5.05 -4.82 -3.90
N MET A 468 -5.55 -5.56 -2.91
CA MET A 468 -6.65 -6.51 -3.08
C MET A 468 -8.01 -5.84 -3.28
N VAL A 469 -8.21 -4.61 -2.80
CA VAL A 469 -9.51 -3.92 -2.86
C VAL A 469 -9.46 -2.70 -3.77
N ARG A 470 -9.90 -2.88 -5.02
CA ARG A 470 -9.82 -1.85 -6.09
C ARG A 470 -11.12 -1.09 -6.38
N GLY A 471 -12.27 -1.77 -6.35
CA GLY A 471 -13.58 -1.21 -6.75
C GLY A 471 -14.59 -1.10 -5.62
N GLN A 472 -15.68 -0.35 -5.82
CA GLN A 472 -16.76 -0.20 -4.84
C GLN A 472 -17.40 -1.54 -4.44
N GLY A 473 -17.74 -2.40 -5.41
CA GLY A 473 -18.27 -3.73 -5.13
C GLY A 473 -17.31 -4.64 -4.36
N ALA A 474 -15.98 -4.48 -4.56
CA ALA A 474 -14.98 -5.17 -3.75
C ALA A 474 -14.94 -4.65 -2.31
N ARG A 475 -15.12 -3.33 -2.09
CA ARG A 475 -15.21 -2.75 -0.74
C ARG A 475 -16.43 -3.26 0.03
N GLU A 476 -17.56 -3.41 -0.64
CA GLU A 476 -18.79 -3.96 -0.03
C GLU A 476 -18.63 -5.43 0.34
N ALA A 477 -18.08 -6.25 -0.56
CA ALA A 477 -17.79 -7.65 -0.29
C ALA A 477 -16.75 -7.82 0.83
N THR A 478 -15.70 -7.00 0.86
CA THR A 478 -14.71 -7.05 1.94
C THR A 478 -15.30 -6.62 3.28
N ARG A 479 -16.13 -5.58 3.33
CA ARG A 479 -16.82 -5.15 4.56
C ARG A 479 -17.67 -6.26 5.16
N SER A 480 -18.37 -7.06 4.35
CA SER A 480 -19.18 -8.18 4.84
C SER A 480 -18.34 -9.38 5.28
N HIS A 481 -17.09 -9.51 4.82
CA HIS A 481 -16.18 -10.60 5.15
C HIS A 481 -15.24 -10.33 6.34
N THR A 482 -14.73 -9.11 6.50
CA THR A 482 -13.72 -8.77 7.54
C THR A 482 -14.18 -7.71 8.54
N GLY A 483 -15.31 -7.04 8.29
CA GLY A 483 -15.87 -6.00 9.17
C GLY A 483 -15.07 -4.68 9.20
N ALA A 484 -13.91 -4.60 8.53
CA ALA A 484 -13.04 -3.44 8.56
C ALA A 484 -13.50 -2.29 7.64
N LEU A 485 -13.34 -1.05 8.12
CA LEU A 485 -13.53 0.16 7.32
C LEU A 485 -12.41 0.29 6.27
N VAL A 486 -12.73 -0.03 5.01
CA VAL A 486 -11.77 0.09 3.91
C VAL A 486 -11.66 1.54 3.43
N GLY A 487 -10.48 2.15 3.62
CA GLY A 487 -10.16 3.50 3.12
C GLY A 487 -10.21 3.63 1.59
N SER A 488 -10.19 4.87 1.08
CA SER A 488 -10.26 5.14 -0.36
C SER A 488 -9.14 4.42 -1.14
N HIS A 489 -9.47 3.79 -2.27
CA HIS A 489 -8.46 3.12 -3.12
C HIS A 489 -7.40 4.11 -3.64
N ARG A 490 -7.81 5.34 -3.94
CA ARG A 490 -6.91 6.40 -4.41
C ARG A 490 -5.88 6.75 -3.34
N LEU A 491 -6.31 6.91 -2.10
CA LEU A 491 -5.43 7.24 -0.98
C LEU A 491 -4.47 6.10 -0.64
N ARG A 492 -4.96 4.86 -0.61
CA ARG A 492 -4.08 3.69 -0.43
C ARG A 492 -3.05 3.57 -1.56
N SER A 493 -3.44 3.88 -2.79
CA SER A 493 -2.49 3.93 -3.91
C SER A 493 -1.43 5.02 -3.73
N ALA A 494 -1.83 6.20 -3.26
CA ALA A 494 -0.91 7.31 -2.98
C ALA A 494 0.08 6.97 -1.86
N VAL A 495 -0.36 6.28 -0.79
CA VAL A 495 0.52 5.81 0.29
C VAL A 495 1.56 4.83 -0.27
N LEU A 496 1.15 3.87 -1.09
CA LEU A 496 2.06 2.91 -1.70
C LEU A 496 3.07 3.57 -2.65
N ASP A 497 2.62 4.52 -3.47
CA ASP A 497 3.51 5.29 -4.34
C ASP A 497 4.54 6.09 -3.52
N ALA A 498 4.09 6.76 -2.44
CA ALA A 498 4.97 7.50 -1.54
C ALA A 498 5.95 6.61 -0.75
N ALA A 499 5.58 5.34 -0.54
CA ALA A 499 6.41 4.30 0.09
C ALA A 499 7.41 3.65 -0.88
N SER A 500 7.63 4.22 -2.06
CA SER A 500 8.49 3.64 -3.12
C SER A 500 8.04 2.24 -3.58
N ALA A 501 6.78 1.86 -3.36
CA ALA A 501 6.25 0.57 -3.77
C ALA A 501 5.84 0.58 -5.25
N THR A 502 6.25 -0.44 -5.98
CA THR A 502 5.74 -0.71 -7.33
C THR A 502 4.39 -1.42 -7.24
N ARG A 503 3.33 -0.66 -7.51
CA ARG A 503 1.99 -1.23 -7.61
C ARG A 503 1.84 -2.08 -8.87
N VAL A 504 1.23 -3.25 -8.73
CA VAL A 504 0.95 -4.16 -9.84
C VAL A 504 -0.55 -4.34 -10.09
N PRO A 505 -0.95 -4.56 -11.37
CA PRO A 505 -2.35 -4.53 -11.77
C PRO A 505 -3.14 -5.80 -11.40
N THR A 506 -2.48 -6.95 -11.35
CA THR A 506 -3.14 -8.25 -11.13
C THR A 506 -2.26 -9.13 -10.25
N LEU A 507 -2.87 -10.16 -9.62
CA LEU A 507 -2.10 -11.18 -8.89
C LEU A 507 -1.12 -11.91 -9.80
N ARG A 508 -1.46 -12.11 -11.07
CA ARG A 508 -0.57 -12.77 -12.03
C ARG A 508 0.70 -11.95 -12.27
N VAL A 509 0.55 -10.64 -12.54
CA VAL A 509 1.69 -9.72 -12.70
C VAL A 509 2.48 -9.58 -11.40
N PHE A 510 1.82 -9.67 -10.24
CA PHE A 510 2.50 -9.72 -8.93
C PHE A 510 3.41 -10.95 -8.82
N GLU A 511 2.90 -12.15 -9.11
CA GLU A 511 3.67 -13.39 -9.14
C GLU A 511 4.87 -13.26 -10.09
N ASP A 512 4.62 -12.79 -11.32
CA ASP A 512 5.67 -12.65 -12.34
C ASP A 512 6.77 -11.68 -11.97
N ALA A 513 6.39 -10.54 -11.40
CA ALA A 513 7.36 -9.55 -10.99
C ALA A 513 8.28 -10.11 -9.91
N LEU A 514 7.74 -10.86 -8.93
CA LEU A 514 8.54 -11.53 -7.92
C LEU A 514 9.44 -12.62 -8.52
N ILE A 515 8.92 -13.43 -9.46
CA ILE A 515 9.68 -14.47 -10.14
C ILE A 515 10.86 -13.88 -10.91
N LEU A 516 10.60 -12.89 -11.75
CA LEU A 516 11.62 -12.27 -12.60
C LEU A 516 12.65 -11.51 -11.75
N ALA A 517 12.22 -10.76 -10.74
CA ALA A 517 13.13 -10.00 -9.89
C ALA A 517 14.07 -10.93 -9.10
N ALA A 518 13.56 -12.06 -8.58
CA ALA A 518 14.34 -13.01 -7.78
C ALA A 518 15.40 -13.79 -8.57
N SER A 519 15.14 -14.04 -9.86
CA SER A 519 16.05 -14.86 -10.70
C SER A 519 16.89 -14.02 -11.67
N GLY A 520 16.34 -12.91 -12.14
CA GLY A 520 16.93 -12.03 -13.14
C GLY A 520 17.69 -10.84 -12.55
N GLY A 521 17.30 -10.40 -11.35
CA GLY A 521 17.59 -9.06 -10.84
C GLY A 521 16.68 -8.01 -11.49
N LEU A 522 16.83 -6.73 -11.12
CA LEU A 522 16.11 -5.63 -11.75
C LEU A 522 16.84 -5.12 -13.00
N PRO A 523 16.13 -4.67 -14.06
CA PRO A 523 16.72 -3.93 -15.16
C PRO A 523 17.48 -2.71 -14.65
N ARG A 524 18.60 -2.37 -15.30
CA ARG A 524 19.37 -1.14 -14.95
C ARG A 524 18.67 0.17 -15.35
N GLY A 525 17.55 0.06 -16.07
CA GLY A 525 16.86 1.15 -16.73
C GLY A 525 15.82 0.62 -17.72
N GLY A 526 15.27 1.52 -18.54
CA GLY A 526 14.16 1.23 -19.44
C GLY A 526 14.56 0.83 -20.87
N ARG A 527 15.78 0.36 -21.15
CA ARG A 527 16.22 0.00 -22.52
C ARG A 527 16.35 -1.50 -22.68
N LEU A 528 15.49 -2.11 -23.50
CA LEU A 528 15.39 -3.56 -23.66
C LEU A 528 16.00 -4.03 -25.00
N LEU A 529 16.82 -5.07 -24.95
CA LEU A 529 17.10 -5.93 -26.11
C LEU A 529 16.06 -7.05 -26.15
N ALA A 530 15.31 -7.17 -27.24
CA ALA A 530 14.37 -8.26 -27.41
C ALA A 530 14.77 -9.14 -28.60
N VAL A 531 14.87 -10.44 -28.37
CA VAL A 531 15.15 -11.46 -29.40
C VAL A 531 14.02 -12.47 -29.37
N ALA A 532 13.32 -12.67 -30.48
CA ALA A 532 12.16 -13.52 -30.56
C ALA A 532 12.24 -14.53 -31.72
N ALA A 533 11.52 -15.65 -31.59
CA ALA A 533 11.42 -16.69 -32.61
C ALA A 533 10.33 -16.43 -33.67
N SER A 534 9.67 -15.28 -33.63
CA SER A 534 8.58 -14.92 -34.55
C SER A 534 8.32 -13.41 -34.58
N GLY A 535 8.05 -12.87 -35.76
CA GLY A 535 7.64 -11.47 -35.93
C GLY A 535 6.35 -11.11 -35.19
N GLY A 536 5.40 -12.04 -35.02
CA GLY A 536 4.20 -11.80 -34.22
C GLY A 536 4.52 -11.59 -32.73
N ALA A 537 5.52 -12.31 -32.22
CA ALA A 537 6.01 -12.08 -30.87
C ALA A 537 6.76 -10.74 -30.76
N CYS A 538 7.51 -10.34 -31.78
CA CYS A 538 8.12 -9.01 -31.86
C CYS A 538 7.07 -7.89 -31.80
N THR A 539 5.92 -8.03 -32.48
CA THR A 539 4.83 -7.06 -32.42
C THR A 539 4.27 -6.94 -31.01
N ILE A 540 3.98 -8.05 -30.33
CA ILE A 540 3.46 -8.02 -28.94
C ILE A 540 4.47 -7.36 -28.00
N ILE A 541 5.76 -7.66 -28.16
CA ILE A 541 6.83 -7.03 -27.36
C ILE A 541 6.92 -5.53 -27.64
N ALA A 542 6.83 -5.11 -28.91
CA ALA A 542 6.88 -3.70 -29.28
C ALA A 542 5.70 -2.92 -28.70
N ASP A 543 4.48 -3.43 -28.85
CA ASP A 543 3.27 -2.81 -28.29
C ASP A 543 3.34 -2.73 -26.76
N GLY A 544 3.77 -3.81 -26.10
CA GLY A 544 3.96 -3.84 -24.65
C GLY A 544 5.05 -2.88 -24.17
N ALA A 545 6.14 -2.75 -24.92
CA ALA A 545 7.23 -1.83 -24.61
C ALA A 545 6.78 -0.37 -24.74
N GLU A 546 6.03 -0.03 -25.80
CA GLU A 546 5.43 1.29 -25.97
C GLU A 546 4.48 1.63 -24.81
N ALA A 547 3.56 0.72 -24.48
CA ALA A 547 2.60 0.91 -23.38
C ALA A 547 3.30 1.08 -22.01
N ALA A 548 4.46 0.44 -21.82
CA ALA A 548 5.24 0.50 -20.60
C ALA A 548 6.27 1.65 -20.55
N GLY A 549 6.48 2.38 -21.65
CA GLY A 549 7.55 3.37 -21.77
C GLY A 549 8.96 2.76 -21.81
N ILE A 550 9.08 1.49 -22.20
CA ILE A 550 10.35 0.79 -22.36
C ILE A 550 10.89 1.07 -23.77
N ALA A 551 12.09 1.63 -23.86
CA ALA A 551 12.76 1.86 -25.12
C ALA A 551 13.30 0.54 -25.72
N LEU A 552 13.23 0.44 -27.05
CA LEU A 552 13.83 -0.65 -27.83
C LEU A 552 14.93 -0.09 -28.76
N PRO A 553 16.12 0.27 -28.23
CA PRO A 553 17.18 0.86 -29.03
C PRO A 553 17.63 -0.07 -30.16
N GLN A 554 17.78 0.49 -31.37
CA GLN A 554 18.33 -0.25 -32.50
C GLN A 554 19.83 -0.55 -32.28
N PHE A 555 20.31 -1.62 -32.92
CA PHE A 555 21.74 -1.95 -32.92
C PHE A 555 22.53 -0.81 -33.57
N PRO A 556 23.62 -0.33 -32.93
CA PRO A 556 24.58 0.55 -33.58
C PRO A 556 25.30 -0.17 -34.73
N ASP A 557 25.80 0.58 -35.70
CA ASP A 557 26.31 0.04 -36.98
C ASP A 557 27.30 -1.11 -36.80
N GLY A 558 28.31 -0.95 -35.94
CA GLY A 558 29.30 -2.01 -35.70
C GLY A 558 28.74 -3.28 -35.03
N VAL A 559 27.72 -3.16 -34.17
CA VAL A 559 27.02 -4.32 -33.58
C VAL A 559 26.09 -4.94 -34.62
N ARG A 560 25.37 -4.11 -35.38
CA ARG A 560 24.48 -4.52 -36.46
C ARG A 560 25.22 -5.35 -37.50
N GLU A 561 26.43 -4.95 -37.90
CA GLU A 561 27.27 -5.71 -38.83
C GLU A 561 27.67 -7.08 -38.29
N ARG A 562 28.09 -7.18 -37.02
CA ARG A 562 28.44 -8.46 -36.39
C ARG A 562 27.23 -9.38 -36.27
N VAL A 563 26.09 -8.84 -35.82
CA VAL A 563 24.82 -9.57 -35.72
C VAL A 563 24.34 -10.01 -37.11
N ALA A 564 24.44 -9.16 -38.13
CA ALA A 564 24.10 -9.52 -39.52
C ALA A 564 24.98 -10.67 -40.04
N GLY A 565 26.27 -10.69 -39.69
CA GLY A 565 27.23 -11.70 -40.16
C GLY A 565 26.93 -13.13 -39.71
N VAL A 566 26.16 -13.32 -38.64
CA VAL A 566 25.75 -14.64 -38.12
C VAL A 566 24.31 -15.00 -38.51
N LEU A 567 23.51 -14.02 -38.94
CA LEU A 567 22.13 -14.20 -39.37
C LEU A 567 22.04 -14.53 -40.87
N PRO A 568 21.01 -15.27 -41.31
CA PRO A 568 20.72 -15.41 -42.74
C PRO A 568 20.30 -14.08 -43.38
N ASP A 569 20.60 -13.90 -44.68
CA ASP A 569 20.35 -12.66 -45.44
C ASP A 569 18.90 -12.13 -45.37
N PHE A 570 17.92 -13.01 -45.17
CA PHE A 570 16.51 -12.64 -45.11
C PHE A 570 16.06 -12.14 -43.72
N VAL A 571 16.91 -12.26 -42.70
CA VAL A 571 16.63 -11.80 -41.33
C VAL A 571 17.24 -10.42 -41.13
N ALA A 572 16.40 -9.43 -40.85
CA ALA A 572 16.86 -8.07 -40.61
C ALA A 572 17.44 -7.93 -39.19
N PRO A 573 18.67 -7.40 -39.02
CA PRO A 573 19.27 -7.14 -37.71
C PRO A 573 18.67 -5.86 -37.11
N VAL A 574 17.45 -5.93 -36.57
CA VAL A 574 16.72 -4.84 -35.91
C VAL A 574 16.23 -5.27 -34.53
N ASN A 575 15.90 -4.32 -33.65
CA ASN A 575 15.37 -4.61 -32.30
C ASN A 575 13.88 -4.17 -32.23
N PRO A 576 12.91 -5.04 -31.87
CA PRO A 576 13.06 -6.47 -31.55
C PRO A 576 13.54 -7.30 -32.73
N LEU A 577 14.43 -8.25 -32.46
CA LEU A 577 15.04 -9.13 -33.47
C LEU A 577 14.19 -10.38 -33.67
N ASP A 578 13.59 -10.52 -34.84
CA ASP A 578 12.92 -11.75 -35.28
C ASP A 578 13.93 -12.71 -35.90
N MET A 579 14.39 -13.70 -35.14
CA MET A 579 15.24 -14.77 -35.67
C MET A 579 14.45 -15.88 -36.36
N SER A 580 13.12 -15.77 -36.41
CA SER A 580 12.22 -16.76 -36.99
C SER A 580 12.50 -18.17 -36.45
N ALA A 581 12.29 -19.21 -37.25
CA ALA A 581 12.59 -20.59 -36.87
C ALA A 581 14.11 -20.87 -36.65
N GLN A 582 15.02 -19.91 -36.88
CA GLN A 582 16.46 -20.15 -36.68
C GLN A 582 16.82 -20.35 -35.21
N ILE A 583 16.11 -19.71 -34.28
CA ILE A 583 16.28 -19.98 -32.84
C ILE A 583 16.08 -21.47 -32.51
N ILE A 584 15.21 -22.14 -33.26
CA ILE A 584 14.87 -23.55 -33.07
C ILE A 584 15.88 -24.44 -33.81
N GLY A 585 16.20 -24.10 -35.06
CA GLY A 585 17.06 -24.92 -35.92
C GLY A 585 18.56 -24.77 -35.67
N ARG A 586 19.01 -23.63 -35.14
CA ARG A 586 20.41 -23.28 -34.84
C ARG A 586 20.54 -22.50 -33.52
N PRO A 587 20.32 -23.14 -32.36
CA PRO A 587 20.42 -22.48 -31.06
C PRO A 587 21.76 -21.77 -30.79
N GLU A 588 22.85 -22.24 -31.37
CA GLU A 588 24.17 -21.62 -31.31
C GLU A 588 24.18 -20.17 -31.83
N VAL A 589 23.41 -19.88 -32.89
CA VAL A 589 23.29 -18.53 -33.46
C VAL A 589 22.61 -17.57 -32.48
N LEU A 590 21.66 -18.06 -31.65
CA LEU A 590 21.08 -17.24 -30.59
C LEU A 590 22.14 -16.82 -29.57
N GLY A 591 23.05 -17.72 -29.23
CA GLY A 591 24.18 -17.43 -28.34
C GLY A 591 25.06 -16.33 -28.89
N GLU A 592 25.51 -16.48 -30.15
CA GLU A 592 26.35 -15.50 -30.85
C GLU A 592 25.68 -14.12 -30.96
N VAL A 593 24.38 -14.08 -31.29
CA VAL A 593 23.60 -12.84 -31.36
C VAL A 593 23.55 -12.14 -30.00
N LEU A 594 23.23 -12.88 -28.93
CA LEU A 594 23.16 -12.31 -27.58
C LEU A 594 24.53 -11.80 -27.12
N GLU A 595 25.61 -12.56 -27.37
CA GLU A 595 26.97 -12.14 -27.02
C GLU A 595 27.37 -10.86 -27.79
N HIS A 596 27.15 -10.81 -29.10
CA HIS A 596 27.49 -9.62 -29.90
C HIS A 596 26.66 -8.38 -29.54
N ALA A 597 25.38 -8.57 -29.22
CA ALA A 597 24.48 -7.47 -28.90
C ALA A 597 24.70 -6.93 -27.47
N LEU A 598 24.98 -7.82 -26.52
CA LEU A 598 25.10 -7.47 -25.09
C LEU A 598 26.49 -7.00 -24.68
N ASP A 599 27.46 -7.00 -25.60
CA ASP A 599 28.71 -6.24 -25.47
C ASP A 599 28.47 -4.71 -25.42
N ASP A 600 27.31 -4.21 -25.88
CA ASP A 600 26.96 -2.79 -25.84
C ASP A 600 26.22 -2.42 -24.53
N SER A 601 26.77 -1.44 -23.81
CA SER A 601 26.21 -0.92 -22.54
C SER A 601 24.86 -0.18 -22.66
N ARG A 602 24.30 -0.03 -23.87
CA ARG A 602 23.01 0.65 -24.08
C ARG A 602 21.80 -0.14 -23.62
N TYR A 603 21.93 -1.45 -23.42
CA TYR A 603 20.82 -2.29 -22.99
C TYR A 603 20.87 -2.48 -21.48
N ASP A 604 19.73 -2.30 -20.84
CA ASP A 604 19.55 -2.41 -19.40
C ASP A 604 19.04 -3.80 -18.98
N ALA A 605 18.44 -4.51 -19.94
CA ALA A 605 18.01 -5.90 -19.84
C ALA A 605 17.86 -6.55 -21.22
N ALA A 606 17.73 -7.88 -21.25
CA ALA A 606 17.42 -8.66 -22.43
C ALA A 606 16.21 -9.58 -22.22
N LEU A 607 15.42 -9.80 -23.27
CA LEU A 607 14.31 -10.74 -23.33
C LEU A 607 14.51 -11.72 -24.49
N VAL A 608 14.53 -13.01 -24.19
CA VAL A 608 14.44 -14.10 -25.17
C VAL A 608 13.01 -14.63 -25.18
N GLN A 609 12.29 -14.34 -26.25
CA GLN A 609 10.90 -14.77 -26.44
C GLN A 609 10.81 -15.95 -27.41
N LEU A 610 10.54 -17.12 -26.84
CA LEU A 610 10.35 -18.36 -27.56
C LEU A 610 8.85 -18.59 -27.86
N THR A 611 8.58 -19.31 -28.95
CA THR A 611 7.24 -19.76 -29.33
C THR A 611 7.14 -21.27 -29.11
N THR A 612 6.70 -22.05 -30.10
CA THR A 612 6.66 -23.51 -30.01
C THR A 612 8.01 -24.08 -30.40
N ASN A 613 8.83 -24.44 -29.42
CA ASN A 613 10.00 -25.29 -29.59
C ASN A 613 9.82 -26.58 -28.78
N ALA A 614 10.15 -27.72 -29.38
CA ALA A 614 10.07 -29.03 -28.74
C ALA A 614 11.47 -29.59 -28.46
N ASP A 615 11.56 -30.57 -27.57
CA ASP A 615 12.80 -31.32 -27.37
C ASP A 615 13.17 -32.13 -28.63
N PRO A 616 14.47 -32.29 -28.94
CA PRO A 616 15.64 -31.86 -28.13
C PRO A 616 16.06 -30.40 -28.37
N GLY A 617 15.47 -29.70 -29.33
CA GLY A 617 15.86 -28.32 -29.67
C GLY A 617 15.68 -27.35 -28.50
N ALA A 618 14.58 -27.50 -27.75
CA ALA A 618 14.32 -26.67 -26.57
C ALA A 618 15.37 -26.85 -25.45
N GLU A 619 15.84 -28.08 -25.21
CA GLU A 619 16.96 -28.36 -24.31
C GLU A 619 18.26 -27.68 -24.74
N LEU A 620 18.58 -27.71 -26.04
CA LEU A 620 19.75 -27.05 -26.57
C LEU A 620 19.65 -25.52 -26.43
N THR A 621 18.50 -24.92 -26.78
CA THR A 621 18.24 -23.50 -26.57
C THR A 621 18.41 -23.10 -25.10
N ALA A 622 17.86 -23.90 -24.18
CA ALA A 622 17.97 -23.63 -22.74
C ALA A 622 19.43 -23.64 -22.26
N LYS A 623 20.23 -24.61 -22.72
CA LYS A 623 21.67 -24.69 -22.40
C LYS A 623 22.45 -23.49 -22.95
N VAL A 624 22.13 -23.04 -24.16
CA VAL A 624 22.77 -21.85 -24.75
C VAL A 624 22.41 -20.60 -23.94
N VAL A 625 21.13 -20.38 -23.67
CA VAL A 625 20.67 -19.22 -22.88
C VAL A 625 21.28 -19.22 -21.48
N ALA A 626 21.36 -20.38 -20.83
CA ALA A 626 22.02 -20.54 -19.54
C ALA A 626 23.52 -20.21 -19.59
N ALA A 627 24.22 -20.62 -20.66
CA ALA A 627 25.63 -20.29 -20.85
C ALA A 627 25.85 -18.78 -21.06
N VAL A 628 24.99 -18.13 -21.85
CA VAL A 628 25.02 -16.67 -22.05
C VAL A 628 24.74 -15.93 -20.74
N ARG A 629 23.75 -16.37 -19.96
CA ARG A 629 23.38 -15.77 -18.66
C ARG A 629 24.57 -15.68 -17.70
N GLN A 630 25.48 -16.66 -17.73
CA GLN A 630 26.68 -16.67 -16.89
C GLN A 630 27.77 -15.68 -17.31
N ARG A 631 27.72 -15.18 -18.56
CA ARG A 631 28.76 -14.30 -19.15
C ARG A 631 28.36 -12.83 -19.16
N ILE A 632 27.06 -12.54 -19.17
CA ILE A 632 26.53 -11.17 -19.25
C ILE A 632 26.33 -10.55 -17.86
N SER A 633 26.37 -9.22 -17.79
CA SER A 633 26.21 -8.48 -16.53
C SER A 633 24.81 -7.90 -16.30
N ILE A 634 23.93 -7.95 -17.31
CA ILE A 634 22.56 -7.44 -17.23
C ILE A 634 21.55 -8.58 -17.05
N PRO A 635 20.33 -8.30 -16.53
CA PRO A 635 19.24 -9.26 -16.49
C PRO A 635 18.89 -9.81 -17.88
N LEU A 636 18.71 -11.13 -17.95
CA LEU A 636 18.21 -11.83 -19.13
C LEU A 636 17.00 -12.65 -18.73
N TYR A 637 15.85 -12.31 -19.32
CA TYR A 637 14.57 -12.93 -19.06
C TYR A 637 14.19 -13.85 -20.21
N VAL A 638 13.45 -14.91 -19.89
CA VAL A 638 13.01 -15.90 -20.87
C VAL A 638 11.51 -16.06 -20.75
N ALA A 639 10.85 -16.07 -21.91
CA ALA A 639 9.44 -16.37 -22.02
C ALA A 639 9.21 -17.36 -23.16
N ARG A 640 8.22 -18.24 -23.00
CA ARG A 640 7.90 -19.31 -23.94
C ARG A 640 6.39 -19.54 -23.99
N PHE A 641 5.79 -19.27 -25.15
CA PHE A 641 4.35 -19.45 -25.35
C PHE A 641 3.94 -20.91 -25.67
N GLY A 642 4.89 -21.76 -26.06
CA GLY A 642 4.63 -23.16 -26.43
C GLY A 642 4.30 -24.06 -25.23
N ALA A 643 3.56 -25.14 -25.48
CA ALA A 643 3.17 -26.10 -24.43
C ALA A 643 4.39 -26.70 -23.68
N GLY A 644 4.34 -26.67 -22.35
CA GLY A 644 5.36 -27.24 -21.46
C GLY A 644 5.66 -28.72 -21.77
N SER A 645 4.62 -29.50 -22.06
CA SER A 645 4.71 -30.93 -22.36
C SER A 645 5.54 -31.29 -23.60
N LEU A 646 5.80 -30.32 -24.50
CA LEU A 646 6.64 -30.53 -25.68
C LEU A 646 8.14 -30.35 -25.40
N ALA A 647 8.50 -29.74 -24.27
CA ALA A 647 9.90 -29.46 -23.94
C ALA A 647 10.25 -29.75 -22.46
N PRO A 648 9.91 -30.93 -21.91
CA PRO A 648 10.24 -31.26 -20.52
C PRO A 648 11.74 -31.14 -20.20
N ALA A 649 12.63 -31.54 -21.12
CA ALA A 649 14.08 -31.44 -20.92
C ALA A 649 14.55 -29.98 -20.98
N GLY A 650 14.03 -29.17 -21.91
CA GLY A 650 14.28 -27.73 -21.94
C GLY A 650 13.84 -27.00 -20.67
N MET A 651 12.62 -27.28 -20.17
CA MET A 651 12.13 -26.67 -18.93
C MET A 651 12.97 -27.09 -17.72
N ALA A 652 13.38 -28.37 -17.65
CA ALA A 652 14.28 -28.86 -16.60
C ALA A 652 15.67 -28.19 -16.68
N ALA A 653 16.20 -27.96 -17.88
CA ALA A 653 17.47 -27.26 -18.06
C ALA A 653 17.40 -25.79 -17.61
N TYR A 654 16.31 -25.09 -17.92
CA TYR A 654 16.08 -23.73 -17.40
C TYR A 654 15.96 -23.70 -15.87
N ALA A 655 15.18 -24.61 -15.29
CA ALA A 655 15.03 -24.72 -13.85
C ALA A 655 16.37 -25.01 -13.15
N ALA A 656 17.17 -25.93 -13.70
CA ALA A 656 18.52 -26.24 -13.19
C ALA A 656 19.49 -25.05 -13.29
N ALA A 657 19.28 -24.16 -14.27
CA ALA A 657 20.03 -22.92 -14.41
C ALA A 657 19.48 -21.75 -13.57
N GLY A 658 18.37 -21.94 -12.83
CA GLY A 658 17.71 -20.88 -12.07
C GLY A 658 17.05 -19.82 -12.96
N ILE A 659 16.68 -20.17 -14.19
CA ILE A 659 16.05 -19.26 -15.15
C ILE A 659 14.55 -19.59 -15.23
N PRO A 660 13.66 -18.79 -14.63
CA PRO A 660 12.24 -18.99 -14.76
C PRO A 660 11.79 -18.64 -16.18
N VAL A 661 10.75 -19.33 -16.65
CA VAL A 661 10.22 -19.16 -18.01
C VAL A 661 8.74 -18.82 -17.90
N LEU A 662 8.40 -17.58 -18.28
CA LEU A 662 7.01 -17.15 -18.32
C LEU A 662 6.30 -17.70 -19.55
N ASP A 663 5.02 -18.02 -19.41
CA ASP A 663 4.23 -18.74 -20.43
C ASP A 663 3.55 -17.83 -21.47
N ALA A 664 3.71 -16.50 -21.38
CA ALA A 664 3.05 -15.55 -22.28
C ALA A 664 3.85 -14.23 -22.48
N PRO A 665 3.99 -13.74 -23.73
CA PRO A 665 4.77 -12.54 -24.05
C PRO A 665 4.20 -11.24 -23.45
N ASP A 666 2.89 -11.03 -23.56
CA ASP A 666 2.17 -9.88 -23.00
C ASP A 666 2.32 -9.79 -21.47
N ARG A 667 2.10 -10.93 -20.80
CA ARG A 667 2.34 -11.08 -19.36
C ARG A 667 3.78 -10.76 -18.96
N THR A 668 4.74 -11.17 -19.79
CA THR A 668 6.16 -10.87 -19.56
C THR A 668 6.44 -9.38 -19.67
N MET A 669 5.84 -8.69 -20.64
CA MET A 669 5.97 -7.24 -20.76
C MET A 669 5.35 -6.48 -19.59
N ASP A 670 4.19 -6.91 -19.07
CA ASP A 670 3.58 -6.34 -17.87
C ASP A 670 4.48 -6.47 -16.64
N ALA A 671 5.12 -7.63 -16.47
CA ALA A 671 6.08 -7.87 -15.40
C ALA A 671 7.35 -7.03 -15.57
N LEU A 672 7.90 -6.95 -16.78
CA LEU A 672 9.04 -6.09 -17.09
C LEU A 672 8.75 -4.61 -16.83
N ALA A 673 7.54 -4.15 -17.14
CA ALA A 673 7.10 -2.80 -16.82
C ALA A 673 7.11 -2.56 -15.30
N ALA A 674 6.68 -3.54 -14.50
CA ALA A 674 6.78 -3.46 -13.04
C ALA A 674 8.24 -3.41 -12.59
N LEU A 675 9.11 -4.25 -13.15
CA LEU A 675 10.53 -4.27 -12.79
C LEU A 675 11.27 -2.97 -13.13
N VAL A 676 10.98 -2.35 -14.28
CA VAL A 676 11.55 -1.05 -14.67
C VAL A 676 11.10 0.06 -13.71
N ARG A 677 9.81 0.07 -13.32
CA ARG A 677 9.31 1.00 -12.30
C ARG A 677 9.97 0.77 -10.94
N ALA A 678 10.14 -0.49 -10.53
CA ALA A 678 10.82 -0.84 -9.29
C ALA A 678 12.27 -0.34 -9.28
N ALA A 679 13.00 -0.50 -10.39
CA ALA A 679 14.34 0.05 -10.53
C ALA A 679 14.35 1.59 -10.39
N GLY A 680 13.39 2.29 -11.01
CA GLY A 680 13.23 3.74 -10.86
C GLY A 680 12.98 4.16 -9.42
N ASN A 681 12.07 3.48 -8.72
CA ASN A 681 11.76 3.75 -7.32
C ASN A 681 12.99 3.62 -6.39
N LEU A 682 13.91 2.68 -6.68
CA LEU A 682 15.15 2.53 -5.91
C LEU A 682 16.15 3.66 -6.18
N THR A 683 16.13 4.27 -7.36
CA THR A 683 17.02 5.40 -7.68
C THR A 683 16.54 6.74 -7.15
N GLU A 684 15.24 6.86 -6.87
CA GLU A 684 14.60 8.08 -6.33
C GLU A 684 14.61 8.14 -4.79
N ALA A 685 14.72 6.97 -4.13
CA ALA A 685 14.79 6.83 -2.67
C ALA A 685 16.16 7.20 -2.12
#